data_AF-F5XK62-F1
#
_entry.id   AF-F5XK62-F1
#
_cell.length_a   1.000
_cell.length_b   1.000
_cell.length_c   1.000
_cell.angle_alpha   90.00
_cell.angle_beta   90.00
_cell.angle_gamma   90.00
#
_symmetry.space_group_name_H-M   'P 1'
#
loop_
_entity.id
_entity.type
_entity.pdbx_description
1 polymer ?
#
loop_
_entity_poly.entity_id
_entity_poly.type
_entity_poly.pdbx_seq_one_letter_code
_entity_poly.pdbx_strand_id
1 'polypeptide(L)'
;MSETTPPTQAQATGRPVKQTERPHPLTPLIRGWVVLLAIVIGFGREFIPDGSGNEPEFTHWGLRWILLGVAGIIVIAAVAGFLSWYFTRYVIDDEELRIETGAVFKNSKRVPFERIQSVDIIQQLAARIFGLAELRIEVGSGDSTIKLRYLTRAQASALRDYLLSRAHGDRVRLADQGTGPANAFTDLGVADQPLVTVPPQRLIIGFLLSSEFLFTAGLLVVVFAVTTAFGVVAFALAGLIPLAIGVVSMIGNRVIQMFNFTLAQSARGVRVTRGLTNLTSQSVPVNRIQGVRVLQPILWRRLGWYRIDVNVLGYGGGEGNDNDRTATSVLLPVAAAHEVDLALSRILPGLDLSQVQLHSSPRQARWLRPYDFWTLRYGADDRVVITEHGWLTHVRNVVPHAKTQSVRLSQGPLQRRLGLADVHLDITHGPVTPIAHQLGADAARELTMSQLDRARRARAADRVRVPVDLAGQSVLERFGLTERDRIGEGGESEVYALGRDRVLRVYRAGHEGPATLIPQLKSLYASWAHTSIGLQVPQILDSGQIAGRWFTVDRRMSGGSLSAWLPTAEPDVRRQALLDYLEATSRIQHLPSPVPGHARLLGDDAPQLFPNLADLLTAQLFRILPNSQQRLEADLPQISRIWDRLQEWLGARKGEPRLVHGDVCPPNTYLTVLPDGRPSVTGIGDFSPHTLSADPMMDIAGAIMFCELETYDQAAADCAWLAGQARERYGPQLDEALEMYRIYYGFYFSNAHRFDRRLYDWCLQQLTA
;
A
#
# COMPACT_ATOMS: atom_id res chain seq x y z
N MET A 1 -63.19 1.83 7.17
CA MET A 1 -62.45 3.12 7.17
C MET A 1 -61.21 2.95 8.02
N SER A 2 -60.12 3.56 7.56
CA SER A 2 -58.75 3.61 8.11
C SER A 2 -57.74 2.68 7.41
N GLU A 3 -57.36 3.11 6.20
CA GLU A 3 -56.09 2.76 5.55
C GLU A 3 -54.93 3.15 6.46
N THR A 4 -54.03 2.21 6.72
CA THR A 4 -52.74 2.47 7.36
C THR A 4 -51.65 2.25 6.32
N THR A 5 -51.23 3.36 5.70
CA THR A 5 -50.09 3.45 4.80
C THR A 5 -48.82 3.03 5.55
N PRO A 6 -47.99 2.10 5.03
CA PRO A 6 -46.69 1.83 5.62
C PRO A 6 -45.76 3.03 5.39
N PRO A 7 -44.80 3.30 6.30
CA PRO A 7 -43.96 4.47 6.19
C PRO A 7 -43.04 4.33 4.97
N THR A 8 -43.17 5.27 4.04
CA THR A 8 -42.22 5.51 2.95
C THR A 8 -40.81 5.64 3.54
N GLN A 9 -39.99 4.61 3.39
CA GLN A 9 -38.55 4.74 3.57
C GLN A 9 -38.05 5.68 2.48
N ALA A 10 -37.78 6.92 2.86
CA ALA A 10 -37.09 7.87 2.01
C ALA A 10 -35.75 7.25 1.61
N GLN A 11 -35.64 6.86 0.34
CA GLN A 11 -34.38 6.52 -0.30
C GLN A 11 -33.43 7.71 -0.11
N ALA A 12 -32.48 7.57 0.81
CA ALA A 12 -31.36 8.48 0.94
C ALA A 12 -30.48 8.32 -0.30
N THR A 13 -30.78 9.07 -1.36
CA THR A 13 -29.83 9.38 -2.42
C THR A 13 -28.75 10.30 -1.86
N GLY A 14 -27.90 9.74 -0.99
CA GLY A 14 -26.74 10.42 -0.45
C GLY A 14 -25.73 10.61 -1.58
N ARG A 15 -25.75 11.78 -2.24
CA ARG A 15 -24.55 12.29 -2.90
C ARG A 15 -23.39 12.20 -1.90
N PRO A 16 -22.18 11.83 -2.32
CA PRO A 16 -21.01 11.82 -1.44
C PRO A 16 -20.93 13.18 -0.73
N VAL A 17 -20.94 13.18 0.60
CA VAL A 17 -20.99 14.41 1.40
C VAL A 17 -19.64 15.08 1.25
N LYS A 18 -19.51 15.98 0.27
CA LYS A 18 -18.33 16.81 0.07
C LYS A 18 -18.12 17.70 1.29
N GLN A 19 -17.27 17.27 2.21
CA GLN A 19 -16.95 18.05 3.40
C GLN A 19 -15.93 19.12 3.00
N THR A 20 -16.42 20.36 2.86
CA THR A 20 -15.56 21.51 2.58
C THR A 20 -15.18 22.18 3.88
N GLU A 21 -13.91 22.08 4.26
CA GLU A 21 -13.34 22.73 5.44
C GLU A 21 -12.41 23.87 5.05
N ARG A 22 -12.26 24.83 5.96
CA ARG A 22 -11.29 25.93 5.82
C ARG A 22 -10.18 25.78 6.87
N PRO A 23 -8.98 26.28 6.59
CA PRO A 23 -7.94 26.39 7.61
C PRO A 23 -8.43 27.22 8.81
N HIS A 24 -7.83 27.01 9.98
CA HIS A 24 -8.17 27.80 11.17
C HIS A 24 -7.94 29.31 10.92
N PRO A 25 -8.81 30.21 11.41
CA PRO A 25 -8.71 31.66 11.19
C PRO A 25 -7.41 32.31 11.68
N LEU A 26 -6.68 31.66 12.61
CA LEU A 26 -5.37 32.12 13.09
C LEU A 26 -4.21 31.85 12.12
N THR A 27 -4.45 31.16 10.99
CA THR A 27 -3.41 30.82 9.99
C THR A 27 -2.59 32.03 9.51
N PRO A 28 -3.17 33.22 9.22
CA PRO A 28 -2.41 34.40 8.83
C PRO A 28 -1.44 34.89 9.92
N LEU A 29 -1.87 34.88 11.18
CA LEU A 29 -1.08 35.32 12.32
C LEU A 29 0.15 34.42 12.54
N ILE A 30 -0.05 33.10 12.45
CA ILE A 30 1.00 32.08 12.61
C ILE A 30 2.03 32.12 11.48
N ARG A 31 1.70 32.71 10.32
CA ARG A 31 2.67 32.94 9.24
C ARG A 31 3.38 34.28 9.34
N GLY A 32 2.65 35.32 9.69
CA GLY A 32 3.13 36.69 9.64
C GLY A 32 4.10 37.05 10.76
N TRP A 33 4.16 36.28 11.85
CA TRP A 33 4.99 36.65 13.01
C TRP A 33 6.50 36.71 12.72
N VAL A 34 7.03 35.89 11.80
CA VAL A 34 8.45 35.96 11.40
C VAL A 34 8.73 37.25 10.64
N VAL A 35 7.80 37.69 9.79
CA VAL A 35 7.90 38.96 9.06
C VAL A 35 7.82 40.13 10.05
N LEU A 36 6.92 40.06 11.03
CA LEU A 36 6.86 41.04 12.13
C LEU A 36 8.18 41.09 12.90
N LEU A 37 8.76 39.94 13.25
CA LEU A 37 10.04 39.86 13.95
C LEU A 37 11.19 40.44 13.10
N ALA A 38 11.24 40.12 11.80
CA ALA A 38 12.26 40.63 10.88
C ALA A 38 12.15 42.15 10.71
N ILE A 39 10.93 42.69 10.65
CA ILE A 39 10.66 44.14 10.65
C ILE A 39 11.17 44.74 11.95
N VAL A 40 10.79 44.18 13.12
CA VAL A 40 11.23 44.67 14.43
C VAL A 40 12.75 44.63 14.58
N ILE A 41 13.43 43.58 14.11
CA ILE A 41 14.90 43.46 14.16
C ILE A 41 15.55 44.42 13.17
N GLY A 42 15.02 44.55 11.95
CA GLY A 42 15.54 45.47 10.94
C GLY A 42 15.48 46.92 11.42
N PHE A 43 14.33 47.35 11.92
CA PHE A 43 14.17 48.68 12.51
C PHE A 43 14.92 48.81 13.84
N GLY A 44 15.01 47.74 14.64
CA GLY A 44 15.72 47.68 15.91
C GLY A 44 17.24 47.88 15.78
N ARG A 45 17.84 47.41 14.68
CA ARG A 45 19.26 47.64 14.38
C ARG A 45 19.58 49.12 14.16
N GLU A 46 18.66 49.87 13.54
CA GLU A 46 18.78 51.31 13.37
C GLU A 46 18.80 52.09 14.71
N PHE A 47 18.39 51.45 15.83
CA PHE A 47 18.44 52.02 17.18
C PHE A 47 19.71 51.66 17.96
N ILE A 48 20.60 50.81 17.44
CA ILE A 48 21.87 50.47 18.10
C ILE A 48 22.94 51.47 17.64
N PRO A 49 23.51 52.29 18.54
CA PRO A 49 24.50 53.29 18.13
C PRO A 49 25.79 52.62 17.65
N ASP A 50 26.19 52.91 16.41
CA ASP A 50 27.34 52.30 15.71
C ASP A 50 28.73 52.75 16.23
N GLY A 51 28.82 53.30 17.45
CA GLY A 51 30.09 53.67 18.07
C GLY A 51 30.88 54.78 17.35
N SER A 52 30.30 55.43 16.33
CA SER A 52 30.94 56.44 15.48
C SER A 52 30.85 57.87 16.01
N GLY A 53 30.41 58.08 17.26
CA GLY A 53 30.39 59.40 17.90
C GLY A 53 29.35 60.39 17.34
N ASN A 54 28.56 60.00 16.33
CA ASN A 54 27.38 60.74 15.92
C ASN A 54 26.22 60.34 16.83
N GLU A 55 25.79 61.26 17.69
CA GLU A 55 24.47 61.20 18.32
C GLU A 55 23.43 60.96 17.22
N PRO A 56 22.55 59.96 17.34
CA PRO A 56 21.54 59.74 16.33
C PRO A 56 20.59 60.94 16.33
N GLU A 57 20.68 61.80 15.30
CA GLU A 57 19.77 62.93 15.07
C GLU A 57 18.36 62.40 14.76
N PHE A 58 17.62 62.01 15.80
CA PHE A 58 16.21 61.69 15.69
C PHE A 58 15.39 62.99 15.78
N THR A 59 15.08 63.60 14.64
CA THR A 59 13.96 64.53 14.59
C THR A 59 12.70 63.75 14.95
N HIS A 60 11.84 64.26 15.83
CA HIS A 60 10.55 63.63 16.20
C HIS A 60 9.65 63.31 14.98
N TRP A 61 9.94 63.93 13.83
CA TRP A 61 9.37 63.65 12.52
C TRP A 61 9.77 62.26 11.96
N GLY A 62 11.04 61.84 12.09
CA GLY A 62 11.54 60.58 11.57
C GLY A 62 10.93 59.35 12.24
N LEU A 63 10.78 59.38 13.57
CA LEU A 63 10.15 58.28 14.32
C LEU A 63 8.68 58.08 13.91
N ARG A 64 7.93 59.16 13.65
CA ARG A 64 6.53 59.08 13.22
C ARG A 64 6.38 58.44 11.84
N TRP A 65 7.24 58.79 10.87
CA TRP A 65 7.22 58.18 9.54
C TRP A 65 7.68 56.72 9.54
N ILE A 66 8.65 56.37 10.39
CA ILE A 66 9.06 54.98 10.61
C ILE A 66 7.90 54.18 11.19
N LEU A 67 7.24 54.68 12.24
CA LEU A 67 6.08 54.02 12.85
C LEU A 67 4.90 53.90 11.87
N LEU A 68 4.64 54.91 11.05
CA LEU A 68 3.62 54.86 10.00
C LEU A 68 4.00 53.87 8.88
N GLY A 69 5.27 53.80 8.49
CA GLY A 69 5.77 52.83 7.52
C GLY A 69 5.63 51.39 8.03
N VAL A 70 6.04 51.15 9.28
CA VAL A 70 5.85 49.86 9.96
C VAL A 70 4.37 49.51 10.05
N ALA A 71 3.51 50.43 10.50
CA ALA A 71 2.07 50.22 10.57
C ALA A 71 1.47 49.90 9.19
N GLY A 72 1.89 50.61 8.14
CA GLY A 72 1.48 50.33 6.76
C GLY A 72 1.86 48.93 6.30
N ILE A 73 3.11 48.51 6.56
CA ILE A 73 3.57 47.15 6.23
C ILE A 73 2.77 46.09 7.01
N ILE A 74 2.47 46.33 8.28
CA ILE A 74 1.65 45.43 9.11
C ILE A 74 0.24 45.28 8.53
N VAL A 75 -0.39 46.39 8.13
CA VAL A 75 -1.73 46.37 7.52
C VAL A 75 -1.71 45.62 6.19
N ILE A 76 -0.72 45.89 5.32
CA ILE A 76 -0.57 45.18 4.04
C ILE A 76 -0.38 43.68 4.27
N ALA A 77 0.47 43.29 5.23
CA ALA A 77 0.70 41.90 5.59
C ALA A 77 -0.57 41.23 6.15
N ALA A 78 -1.36 41.94 6.97
CA ALA A 78 -2.62 41.45 7.51
C ALA A 78 -3.67 41.24 6.42
N VAL A 79 -3.81 42.19 5.48
CA VAL A 79 -4.72 42.09 4.33
C VAL A 79 -4.31 40.94 3.42
N ALA A 80 -3.02 40.83 3.07
CA ALA A 80 -2.49 39.74 2.26
C ALA A 80 -2.70 38.37 2.94
N GLY A 81 -2.47 38.30 4.25
CA GLY A 81 -2.70 37.11 5.06
C GLY A 81 -4.18 36.71 5.11
N PHE A 82 -5.08 37.67 5.31
CA PHE A 82 -6.53 37.45 5.31
C PHE A 82 -7.03 36.93 3.96
N LEU A 83 -6.62 37.57 2.86
CA LEU A 83 -6.95 37.11 1.51
C LEU A 83 -6.42 35.68 1.28
N SER A 84 -5.17 35.40 1.67
CA SER A 84 -4.59 34.06 1.54
C SER A 84 -5.40 32.99 2.30
N TRP A 85 -5.84 33.29 3.53
CA TRP A 85 -6.69 32.39 4.32
C TRP A 85 -8.08 32.22 3.71
N TYR A 86 -8.74 33.32 3.33
CA TYR A 86 -10.12 33.30 2.82
C TYR A 86 -10.26 32.49 1.51
N PHE A 87 -9.23 32.52 0.66
CA PHE A 87 -9.19 31.79 -0.60
C PHE A 87 -8.58 30.38 -0.52
N THR A 88 -8.21 29.90 0.67
CA THR A 88 -7.73 28.52 0.86
C THR A 88 -8.88 27.62 1.33
N ARG A 89 -9.15 26.53 0.60
CA ARG A 89 -10.20 25.56 0.95
C ARG A 89 -9.69 24.12 0.85
N TYR A 90 -10.18 23.28 1.75
CA TYR A 90 -9.97 21.85 1.77
C TYR A 90 -11.29 21.17 1.43
N VAL A 91 -11.29 20.32 0.41
CA VAL A 91 -12.46 19.53 0.02
C VAL A 91 -12.07 18.08 0.19
N ILE A 92 -12.69 17.42 1.17
CA ILE A 92 -12.54 15.98 1.41
C ILE A 92 -13.76 15.32 0.77
N ASP A 93 -13.51 14.51 -0.26
CA ASP A 93 -14.54 13.68 -0.93
C ASP A 93 -14.42 12.22 -0.46
N ASP A 94 -15.25 11.32 -1.00
CA ASP A 94 -15.19 9.89 -0.66
C ASP A 94 -14.01 9.14 -1.32
N GLU A 95 -13.44 9.69 -2.39
CA GLU A 95 -12.36 9.07 -3.19
C GLU A 95 -11.05 9.89 -3.23
N GLU A 96 -11.14 11.22 -3.12
CA GLU A 96 -9.99 12.13 -3.25
C GLU A 96 -9.94 13.26 -2.21
N LEU A 97 -8.72 13.64 -1.83
CA LEU A 97 -8.42 14.87 -1.09
C LEU A 97 -8.08 15.99 -2.09
N ARG A 98 -8.87 17.06 -2.09
CA ARG A 98 -8.65 18.24 -2.95
C ARG A 98 -8.31 19.48 -2.13
N ILE A 99 -7.28 20.18 -2.57
CA ILE A 99 -6.80 21.42 -1.96
C ILE A 99 -6.85 22.53 -2.98
N GLU A 100 -7.59 23.58 -2.66
CA GLU A 100 -7.74 24.76 -3.49
C GLU A 100 -7.04 25.95 -2.82
N THR A 101 -6.15 26.61 -3.56
CA THR A 101 -5.41 27.78 -3.08
C THR A 101 -5.36 28.86 -4.15
N GLY A 102 -5.33 30.12 -3.71
CA GLY A 102 -5.02 31.27 -4.56
C GLY A 102 -6.16 32.25 -4.74
N ALA A 103 -5.86 33.53 -4.53
CA ALA A 103 -6.80 34.65 -4.69
C ALA A 103 -6.85 35.14 -6.14
N VAL A 104 -5.68 35.22 -6.81
CA VAL A 104 -5.52 35.71 -8.18
C VAL A 104 -5.31 34.54 -9.16
N PHE A 105 -4.34 33.67 -8.85
CA PHE A 105 -4.07 32.45 -9.61
C PHE A 105 -4.59 31.23 -8.85
N LYS A 106 -5.62 30.56 -9.39
CA LYS A 106 -6.26 29.41 -8.74
C LYS A 106 -5.46 28.13 -9.00
N ASN A 107 -4.94 27.54 -7.93
CA ASN A 107 -4.26 26.25 -7.95
C ASN A 107 -5.11 25.21 -7.23
N SER A 108 -5.39 24.09 -7.90
CA SER A 108 -6.13 22.95 -7.34
C SER A 108 -5.27 21.69 -7.41
N LYS A 109 -4.92 21.11 -6.27
CA LYS A 109 -4.19 19.83 -6.19
C LYS A 109 -5.14 18.74 -5.69
N ARG A 110 -5.28 17.66 -6.45
CA ARG A 110 -6.15 16.51 -6.12
C ARG A 110 -5.29 15.28 -5.87
N VAL A 111 -5.59 14.54 -4.80
CA VAL A 111 -4.85 13.34 -4.41
C VAL A 111 -5.83 12.24 -4.03
N PRO A 112 -5.89 11.15 -4.81
CA PRO A 112 -6.64 9.95 -4.44
C PRO A 112 -6.12 9.37 -3.13
N PHE A 113 -7.01 8.86 -2.27
CA PHE A 113 -6.61 8.29 -0.97
C PHE A 113 -5.64 7.12 -1.11
N GLU A 114 -5.78 6.29 -2.15
CA GLU A 114 -4.89 5.17 -2.46
C GLU A 114 -3.44 5.59 -2.67
N ARG A 115 -3.21 6.85 -3.08
CA ARG A 115 -1.85 7.38 -3.26
C ARG A 115 -1.28 7.96 -1.98
N ILE A 116 -2.06 8.14 -0.93
CA ILE A 116 -1.56 8.65 0.35
C ILE A 116 -0.67 7.59 0.99
N GLN A 117 0.60 7.92 1.15
CA GLN A 117 1.57 7.02 1.73
C GLN A 117 1.69 7.24 3.24
N SER A 118 1.95 8.47 3.65
CA SER A 118 2.16 8.80 5.06
C SER A 118 1.50 10.13 5.39
N VAL A 119 1.16 10.29 6.67
CA VAL A 119 0.56 11.52 7.19
C VAL A 119 1.21 11.86 8.52
N ASP A 120 1.95 12.97 8.53
CA ASP A 120 2.69 13.46 9.68
C ASP A 120 2.00 14.69 10.27
N ILE A 121 2.06 14.83 11.60
CA ILE A 121 1.56 16.00 12.32
C ILE A 121 2.76 16.88 12.69
N ILE A 122 2.73 18.14 12.25
CA ILE A 122 3.77 19.13 12.50
C ILE A 122 3.18 20.30 13.29
N GLN A 123 3.71 20.55 14.48
CA GLN A 123 3.35 21.67 15.33
C GLN A 123 4.56 22.58 15.50
N GLN A 124 4.62 23.61 14.66
CA GLN A 124 5.59 24.69 14.81
C GLN A 124 5.32 25.49 16.09
N LEU A 125 6.33 26.14 16.66
CA LEU A 125 6.23 26.81 17.97
C LEU A 125 5.03 27.76 18.05
N ALA A 126 4.84 28.58 17.02
CA ALA A 126 3.70 29.49 16.93
C ALA A 126 2.36 28.73 16.90
N ALA A 127 2.25 27.67 16.09
CA ALA A 127 1.05 26.84 16.03
C ALA A 127 0.76 26.14 17.36
N ARG A 128 1.81 25.67 18.04
CA ARG A 128 1.75 25.00 19.34
C ARG A 128 1.20 25.92 20.43
N ILE A 129 1.64 27.18 20.47
CA ILE A 129 1.11 28.19 21.42
C ILE A 129 -0.40 28.36 21.23
N PHE A 130 -0.89 28.32 20.00
CA PHE A 130 -2.32 28.44 19.68
C PHE A 130 -3.09 27.10 19.66
N GLY A 131 -2.46 25.96 19.99
CA GLY A 131 -3.11 24.64 19.99
C GLY A 131 -3.41 24.07 18.60
N LEU A 132 -2.70 24.53 17.58
CA LEU A 132 -2.92 24.20 16.17
C LEU A 132 -1.80 23.33 15.60
N ALA A 133 -2.12 22.53 14.59
CA ALA A 133 -1.19 21.62 13.93
C ALA A 133 -1.36 21.63 12.41
N GLU A 134 -0.25 21.47 11.69
CA GLU A 134 -0.20 21.25 10.24
C GLU A 134 -0.11 19.74 9.96
N LEU A 135 -0.90 19.24 9.00
CA LEU A 135 -0.77 17.87 8.49
C LEU A 135 0.09 17.87 7.22
N ARG A 136 1.16 17.10 7.23
CA ARG A 136 2.01 16.86 6.07
C ARG A 136 1.70 15.48 5.50
N ILE A 137 1.21 15.45 4.27
CA ILE A 137 0.79 14.22 3.57
C ILE A 137 1.80 13.94 2.48
N GLU A 138 2.41 12.75 2.50
CA GLU A 138 3.25 12.26 1.41
C GLU A 138 2.44 11.35 0.49
N VAL A 139 2.70 11.50 -0.81
CA VAL A 139 1.91 10.86 -1.87
C VAL A 139 2.84 10.01 -2.74
N GLY A 140 2.43 8.80 -3.11
CA GLY A 140 3.20 7.88 -3.93
C GLY A 140 3.33 8.33 -5.39
N SER A 141 4.53 8.14 -5.95
CA SER A 141 4.97 8.52 -7.30
C SER A 141 5.00 10.04 -7.57
N GLY A 142 6.18 10.63 -7.36
CA GLY A 142 6.49 12.05 -7.63
C GLY A 142 6.70 12.87 -6.35
N ASP A 143 7.54 13.91 -6.42
CA ASP A 143 8.00 14.68 -5.27
C ASP A 143 6.95 15.70 -4.76
N SER A 144 5.77 15.23 -4.39
CA SER A 144 4.61 16.10 -4.19
C SER A 144 4.05 16.01 -2.76
N THR A 145 4.86 16.43 -1.78
CA THR A 145 4.39 16.66 -0.41
C THR A 145 3.21 17.63 -0.41
N ILE A 146 2.16 17.33 0.35
CA ILE A 146 1.01 18.19 0.58
C ILE A 146 0.97 18.68 2.03
N LYS A 147 0.63 19.95 2.23
CA LYS A 147 0.54 20.57 3.56
C LYS A 147 -0.88 21.08 3.81
N LEU A 148 -1.61 20.41 4.69
CA LEU A 148 -2.90 20.85 5.23
C LEU A 148 -2.65 21.72 6.45
N ARG A 149 -3.00 23.00 6.37
CA ARG A 149 -2.52 24.02 7.31
C ARG A 149 -3.53 24.25 8.41
N TYR A 150 -2.97 24.31 9.62
CA TYR A 150 -3.53 24.62 10.92
C TYR A 150 -4.99 24.18 11.10
N LEU A 151 -5.10 22.92 11.52
CA LEU A 151 -6.27 22.35 12.15
C LEU A 151 -6.07 22.35 13.66
N THR A 152 -7.15 22.25 14.43
CA THR A 152 -7.00 21.96 15.86
C THR A 152 -6.31 20.61 16.04
N ARG A 153 -5.57 20.42 17.12
CA ARG A 153 -4.82 19.18 17.33
C ARG A 153 -5.70 17.91 17.31
N ALA A 154 -6.88 17.98 17.93
CA ALA A 154 -7.82 16.87 17.94
C ALA A 154 -8.31 16.52 16.53
N GLN A 155 -8.66 17.55 15.72
CA GLN A 155 -9.03 17.37 14.33
C GLN A 155 -7.87 16.83 13.49
N ALA A 156 -6.64 17.30 13.72
CA ALA A 156 -5.47 16.82 13.00
C ALA A 156 -5.20 15.34 13.26
N SER A 157 -5.33 14.88 14.51
CA SER A 157 -5.20 13.45 14.83
C SER A 157 -6.33 12.63 14.21
N ALA A 158 -7.59 13.06 14.35
CA ALA A 158 -8.73 12.36 13.78
C ALA A 158 -8.65 12.27 12.24
N LEU A 159 -8.27 13.37 11.58
CA LEU A 159 -8.11 13.41 10.14
C LEU A 159 -6.92 12.56 9.67
N ARG A 160 -5.80 12.53 10.41
CA ARG A 160 -4.69 11.62 10.12
C ARG A 160 -5.16 10.17 10.14
N ASP A 161 -5.82 9.76 11.22
CA ASP A 161 -6.23 8.38 11.42
C ASP A 161 -7.29 7.98 10.37
N TYR A 162 -8.19 8.90 10.01
CA TYR A 162 -9.11 8.77 8.89
C TYR A 162 -8.39 8.58 7.54
N LEU A 163 -7.47 9.48 7.17
CA LEU A 163 -6.73 9.42 5.90
C LEU A 163 -5.92 8.12 5.79
N LEU A 164 -5.29 7.67 6.88
CA LEU A 164 -4.55 6.41 6.92
C LEU A 164 -5.46 5.18 6.85
N SER A 165 -6.66 5.21 7.45
CA SER A 165 -7.64 4.14 7.29
C SER A 165 -8.13 4.02 5.85
N ARG A 166 -8.46 5.16 5.22
CA ARG A 166 -8.96 5.22 3.86
C ARG A 166 -7.91 4.84 2.80
N ALA A 167 -6.66 5.24 3.00
CA ALA A 167 -5.54 4.85 2.13
C ALA A 167 -5.30 3.33 2.06
N HIS A 168 -5.81 2.58 3.04
CA HIS A 168 -5.72 1.12 3.12
C HIS A 168 -7.02 0.40 2.71
N GLY A 169 -8.03 1.11 2.21
CA GLY A 169 -9.29 0.53 1.73
C GLY A 169 -10.39 0.35 2.78
N ASP A 170 -10.17 0.79 4.03
CA ASP A 170 -11.20 0.71 5.07
C ASP A 170 -12.25 1.83 4.86
N ARG A 171 -13.55 1.49 4.86
CA ARG A 171 -14.66 2.48 4.83
C ARG A 171 -15.00 2.95 6.25
N VAL A 172 -14.18 3.83 6.83
CA VAL A 172 -14.43 4.45 8.14
C VAL A 172 -14.99 5.87 7.94
N ARG A 173 -16.04 6.27 8.66
CA ARG A 173 -16.57 7.66 8.65
C ARG A 173 -15.87 8.50 9.71
N LEU A 174 -15.57 9.76 9.41
CA LEU A 174 -14.92 10.72 10.34
C LEU A 174 -15.71 10.91 11.66
N ALA A 175 -17.03 10.71 11.62
CA ALA A 175 -17.95 10.91 12.74
C ALA A 175 -17.90 9.81 13.81
N ASP A 176 -17.40 8.61 13.49
CA ASP A 176 -17.42 7.46 14.42
C ASP A 176 -16.20 7.40 15.35
N GLN A 177 -15.20 8.27 15.15
CA GLN A 177 -13.99 8.30 15.99
C GLN A 177 -14.09 9.38 17.08
N GLY A 178 -14.34 8.92 18.31
CA GLY A 178 -14.44 9.76 19.50
C GLY A 178 -13.17 10.58 19.77
N THR A 179 -13.38 11.85 20.11
CA THR A 179 -12.35 12.83 20.43
C THR A 179 -11.71 12.54 21.79
N GLY A 180 -10.68 11.69 21.84
CA GLY A 180 -9.92 11.44 23.08
C GLY A 180 -8.98 12.59 23.45
N PRO A 181 -8.72 12.85 24.75
CA PRO A 181 -7.82 13.92 25.19
C PRO A 181 -6.36 13.57 24.89
N ALA A 182 -5.77 14.25 23.90
CA ALA A 182 -4.34 14.17 23.61
C ALA A 182 -3.56 15.11 24.56
N ASN A 183 -2.71 14.57 25.44
CA ASN A 183 -1.89 15.36 26.36
C ASN A 183 -0.99 16.37 25.62
N ALA A 184 -0.97 17.63 26.06
CA ALA A 184 -0.25 18.78 25.46
C ALA A 184 1.27 18.60 25.24
N PHE A 185 1.85 17.54 25.82
CA PHE A 185 3.31 17.35 25.85
C PHE A 185 3.82 16.06 25.18
N THR A 186 2.97 15.11 24.78
CA THR A 186 3.45 13.79 24.33
C THR A 186 2.87 13.23 23.02
N ASP A 187 1.81 13.79 22.45
CA ASP A 187 1.17 13.32 21.19
C ASP A 187 1.03 11.79 21.03
N LEU A 188 0.87 11.11 22.17
CA LEU A 188 0.47 9.72 22.25
C LEU A 188 -1.06 9.71 22.16
N GLY A 189 -1.61 9.01 21.16
CA GLY A 189 -3.02 8.68 21.15
C GLY A 189 -3.35 7.75 22.30
N VAL A 190 -4.63 7.63 22.64
CA VAL A 190 -5.12 6.77 23.75
C VAL A 190 -4.68 5.31 23.59
N ALA A 191 -4.34 4.87 22.37
CA ALA A 191 -3.88 3.52 22.04
C ALA A 191 -2.35 3.36 21.90
N ASP A 192 -1.55 4.43 21.98
CA ASP A 192 -0.10 4.34 21.76
C ASP A 192 0.64 4.10 23.09
N GLN A 193 1.45 3.05 23.13
CA GLN A 193 2.29 2.74 24.29
C GLN A 193 3.72 3.26 24.06
N PRO A 194 4.26 4.13 24.92
CA PRO A 194 5.64 4.59 24.77
C PRO A 194 6.60 3.42 25.00
N LEU A 195 7.43 3.12 23.99
CA LEU A 195 8.47 2.09 24.06
C LEU A 195 9.74 2.65 24.69
N VAL A 196 10.21 3.79 24.18
CA VAL A 196 11.46 4.43 24.60
C VAL A 196 11.30 5.94 24.59
N THR A 197 11.63 6.60 25.69
CA THR A 197 11.72 8.06 25.79
C THR A 197 13.17 8.45 26.04
N VAL A 198 13.72 9.31 25.18
CA VAL A 198 15.11 9.78 25.31
C VAL A 198 15.11 11.08 26.11
N PRO A 199 15.66 11.09 27.33
CA PRO A 199 15.70 12.31 28.12
C PRO A 199 16.66 13.34 27.49
N PRO A 200 16.35 14.65 27.59
CA PRO A 200 17.17 15.70 26.99
C PRO A 200 18.65 15.67 27.42
N GLN A 201 18.92 15.32 28.67
CA GLN A 201 20.27 15.23 29.23
C GLN A 201 21.10 14.15 28.51
N ARG A 202 20.54 12.96 28.31
CA ARG A 202 21.22 11.85 27.59
C ARG A 202 21.52 12.23 26.15
N LEU A 203 20.62 12.97 25.53
CA LEU A 203 20.77 13.47 24.18
C LEU A 203 21.89 14.52 24.07
N ILE A 204 21.95 15.50 24.98
CA ILE A 204 23.02 16.50 25.04
C ILE A 204 24.38 15.81 25.27
N ILE A 205 24.47 14.91 26.26
CA ILE A 205 25.71 14.19 26.56
C ILE A 205 26.10 13.31 25.36
N GLY A 206 25.15 12.61 24.74
CA GLY A 206 25.39 11.82 23.54
C GLY A 206 26.01 12.66 22.42
N PHE A 207 25.42 13.82 22.12
CA PHE A 207 25.96 14.74 21.11
C PHE A 207 27.33 15.30 21.47
N LEU A 208 27.58 15.68 22.72
CA LEU A 208 28.91 16.12 23.19
C LEU A 208 29.96 15.00 23.15
N LEU A 209 29.55 13.74 23.26
CA LEU A 209 30.44 12.58 23.11
C LEU A 209 30.49 12.04 21.67
N SER A 210 29.82 12.69 20.72
CA SER A 210 29.84 12.27 19.32
C SER A 210 31.21 12.54 18.68
N SER A 211 31.61 11.68 17.74
CA SER A 211 32.88 11.83 17.02
C SER A 211 32.94 13.14 16.22
N GLU A 212 31.81 13.59 15.67
CA GLU A 212 31.70 14.84 14.91
C GLU A 212 32.02 16.06 15.80
N PHE A 213 31.44 16.11 17.00
CA PHE A 213 31.71 17.19 17.96
C PHE A 213 33.17 17.18 18.42
N LEU A 214 33.69 16.02 18.81
CA LEU A 214 35.04 15.94 19.37
C LEU A 214 36.11 16.25 18.33
N PHE A 215 35.91 15.86 17.08
CA PHE A 215 36.83 16.21 16.00
C PHE A 215 36.81 17.71 15.73
N THR A 216 35.63 18.33 15.65
CA THR A 216 35.50 19.78 15.40
C THR A 216 36.00 20.62 16.58
N ALA A 217 35.66 20.25 17.81
CA ALA A 217 36.17 20.89 19.02
C ALA A 217 37.69 20.70 19.16
N GLY A 218 38.20 19.50 18.90
CA GLY A 218 39.63 19.21 18.89
C GLY A 218 40.38 20.03 17.84
N LEU A 219 39.84 20.15 16.63
CA LEU A 219 40.40 21.00 15.58
C LEU A 219 40.43 22.47 15.99
N LEU A 220 39.35 22.99 16.60
CA LEU A 220 39.32 24.35 17.14
C LEU A 220 40.43 24.58 18.18
N VAL A 221 40.61 23.64 19.10
CA VAL A 221 41.68 23.71 20.11
C VAL A 221 43.06 23.67 19.47
N VAL A 222 43.27 22.81 18.46
CA VAL A 222 44.55 22.73 17.72
C VAL A 222 44.83 24.03 16.99
N VAL A 223 43.87 24.58 16.25
CA VAL A 223 44.04 25.85 15.52
C VAL A 223 44.32 26.99 16.51
N PHE A 224 43.61 27.04 17.64
CA PHE A 224 43.85 28.03 18.69
C PHE A 224 45.25 27.90 19.29
N ALA A 225 45.69 26.67 19.61
CA ALA A 225 47.02 26.41 20.17
C ALA A 225 48.14 26.78 19.19
N VAL A 226 47.99 26.38 17.92
CA VAL A 226 48.94 26.72 16.84
C VAL A 226 49.04 28.24 16.68
N THR A 227 47.92 28.93 16.55
CA THR A 227 47.92 30.39 16.32
C THR A 227 48.43 31.18 17.52
N THR A 228 48.23 30.67 18.74
CA THR A 228 48.85 31.19 19.96
C THR A 228 50.37 31.00 19.95
N ALA A 229 50.85 29.80 19.58
CA ALA A 229 52.29 29.50 19.51
C ALA A 229 53.02 30.37 18.48
N PHE A 230 52.36 30.75 17.39
CA PHE A 230 52.91 31.65 16.36
C PHE A 230 52.65 33.14 16.63
N GLY A 231 51.98 33.51 17.74
CA GLY A 231 51.72 34.92 18.10
C GLY A 231 50.72 35.65 17.21
N VAL A 232 49.92 34.93 16.41
CA VAL A 232 48.98 35.49 15.41
C VAL A 232 47.51 35.30 15.80
N VAL A 233 47.23 35.05 17.08
CA VAL A 233 45.88 34.73 17.59
C VAL A 233 44.84 35.79 17.23
N ALA A 234 45.22 37.08 17.22
CA ALA A 234 44.31 38.18 16.89
C ALA A 234 43.72 38.04 15.46
N PHE A 235 44.53 37.61 14.49
CA PHE A 235 44.07 37.33 13.13
C PHE A 235 43.24 36.04 13.05
N ALA A 236 43.59 35.04 13.87
CA ALA A 236 42.88 33.77 13.94
C ALA A 236 41.47 33.90 14.54
N LEU A 237 41.27 34.83 15.49
CA LEU A 237 39.97 35.07 16.13
C LEU A 237 38.88 35.40 15.12
N ALA A 238 39.20 36.13 14.06
CA ALA A 238 38.26 36.47 12.98
C ALA A 238 37.70 35.23 12.28
N GLY A 239 38.46 34.12 12.20
CA GLY A 239 37.99 32.84 11.66
C GLY A 239 37.47 31.86 12.72
N LEU A 240 38.08 31.85 13.91
CA LEU A 240 37.73 30.96 15.01
C LEU A 240 36.34 31.26 15.60
N ILE A 241 35.97 32.54 15.72
CA ILE A 241 34.67 32.92 16.29
C ILE A 241 33.51 32.44 15.40
N PRO A 242 33.46 32.73 14.08
CA PRO A 242 32.43 32.17 13.20
C PRO A 242 32.42 30.65 13.18
N LEU A 243 33.59 30.00 13.20
CA LEU A 243 33.68 28.54 13.24
C LEU A 243 33.11 27.97 14.55
N ALA A 244 33.42 28.57 15.70
CA ALA A 244 32.88 28.18 17.00
C ALA A 244 31.35 28.41 17.07
N ILE A 245 30.87 29.54 16.56
CA ILE A 245 29.42 29.82 16.43
C ILE A 245 28.77 28.77 15.51
N GLY A 246 29.41 28.42 14.39
CA GLY A 246 28.94 27.39 13.47
C GLY A 246 28.80 26.03 14.13
N VAL A 247 29.80 25.61 14.93
CA VAL A 247 29.77 24.37 15.69
C VAL A 247 28.66 24.38 16.75
N VAL A 248 28.57 25.45 17.55
CA VAL A 248 27.51 25.58 18.57
C VAL A 248 26.11 25.60 17.92
N SER A 249 25.95 26.31 16.81
CA SER A 249 24.69 26.38 16.06
C SER A 249 24.31 25.02 15.46
N MET A 250 25.27 24.29 14.88
CA MET A 250 25.05 22.94 14.37
C MET A 250 24.53 21.98 15.45
N ILE A 251 25.16 21.99 16.63
CA ILE A 251 24.76 21.14 17.76
C ILE A 251 23.41 21.57 18.32
N GLY A 252 23.25 22.88 18.55
CA GLY A 252 22.02 23.45 19.09
C GLY A 252 20.81 23.09 18.23
N ASN A 253 20.93 23.25 16.90
CA ASN A 253 19.87 22.89 15.97
C ASN A 253 19.52 21.40 16.02
N ARG A 254 20.53 20.51 16.09
CA ARG A 254 20.30 19.06 16.17
C ARG A 254 19.64 18.65 17.48
N VAL A 255 20.05 19.27 18.59
CA VAL A 255 19.44 19.07 19.92
C VAL A 255 17.99 19.53 19.93
N ILE A 256 17.71 20.72 19.40
CA ILE A 256 16.36 21.29 19.29
C ILE A 256 15.45 20.38 18.46
N GLN A 257 15.95 19.82 17.36
CA GLN A 257 15.20 18.92 16.46
C GLN A 257 14.92 17.53 17.05
N MET A 258 15.79 17.05 17.94
CA MET A 258 15.69 15.72 18.55
C MET A 258 15.19 15.77 19.99
N PHE A 259 14.83 16.95 20.49
CA PHE A 259 14.40 17.15 21.87
C PHE A 259 13.14 16.32 22.20
N ASN A 260 13.09 15.79 23.42
CA ASN A 260 11.99 14.96 23.95
C ASN A 260 11.58 13.81 23.00
N PHE A 261 12.57 13.16 22.39
CA PHE A 261 12.35 12.07 21.44
C PHE A 261 11.63 10.91 22.12
N THR A 262 10.49 10.51 21.55
CA THR A 262 9.68 9.40 22.03
C THR A 262 9.40 8.44 20.88
N LEU A 263 9.78 7.18 21.06
CA LEU A 263 9.39 6.07 20.21
C LEU A 263 8.21 5.35 20.88
N ALA A 264 7.07 5.25 20.20
CA ALA A 264 5.88 4.59 20.69
C ALA A 264 5.41 3.48 19.74
N GLN A 265 4.80 2.45 20.31
CA GLN A 265 4.12 1.42 19.54
C GLN A 265 2.74 1.96 19.12
N SER A 266 2.40 1.78 17.85
CA SER A 266 1.08 2.09 17.30
C SER A 266 0.49 0.84 16.64
N ALA A 267 -0.84 0.81 16.45
CA ALA A 267 -1.55 -0.38 15.94
C ALA A 267 -1.01 -0.90 14.59
N ARG A 268 -0.44 -0.01 13.76
CA ARG A 268 0.02 -0.30 12.39
C ARG A 268 1.54 -0.11 12.20
N GLY A 269 2.30 0.17 13.26
CA GLY A 269 3.75 0.34 13.18
C GLY A 269 4.39 1.05 14.38
N VAL A 270 5.43 1.84 14.12
CA VAL A 270 6.12 2.63 15.15
C VAL A 270 5.87 4.12 14.92
N ARG A 271 5.65 4.86 16.01
CA ARG A 271 5.48 6.32 15.98
C ARG A 271 6.68 6.98 16.62
N VAL A 272 7.21 7.99 15.93
CA VAL A 272 8.31 8.82 16.39
C VAL A 272 7.80 10.23 16.63
N THR A 273 7.92 10.71 17.86
CA THR A 273 7.58 12.08 18.26
C THR A 273 8.84 12.81 18.70
N ARG A 274 9.15 13.98 18.14
CA ARG A 274 10.38 14.73 18.46
C ARG A 274 10.30 16.21 18.10
N GLY A 275 11.10 17.02 18.81
CA GLY A 275 11.36 18.43 18.52
C GLY A 275 10.85 19.39 19.59
N LEU A 276 11.64 20.41 19.88
CA LEU A 276 11.31 21.46 20.87
C LEU A 276 10.50 22.59 20.23
N THR A 277 11.02 23.17 19.14
CA THR A 277 10.40 24.28 18.41
C THR A 277 9.38 23.79 17.41
N ASN A 278 9.74 22.79 16.60
CA ASN A 278 8.85 22.12 15.66
C ASN A 278 8.62 20.70 16.18
N LEU A 279 7.52 20.48 16.90
CA LEU A 279 7.13 19.15 17.34
C LEU A 279 6.57 18.38 16.15
N THR A 280 7.23 17.28 15.80
CA THR A 280 6.88 16.40 14.68
C THR A 280 6.45 15.05 15.23
N SER A 281 5.28 14.58 14.83
CA SER A 281 4.79 13.22 15.11
C SER A 281 4.62 12.48 13.79
N GLN A 282 5.52 11.53 13.55
CA GLN A 282 5.61 10.74 12.32
C GLN A 282 5.25 9.28 12.62
N SER A 283 4.38 8.68 11.80
CA SER A 283 4.03 7.27 11.91
C SER A 283 4.72 6.47 10.80
N VAL A 284 5.62 5.57 11.17
CA VAL A 284 6.40 4.73 10.25
C VAL A 284 5.86 3.30 10.28
N PRO A 285 5.19 2.84 9.21
CA PRO A 285 4.76 1.45 9.10
C PRO A 285 5.96 0.51 9.07
N VAL A 286 5.91 -0.60 9.83
CA VAL A 286 7.03 -1.55 9.94
C VAL A 286 7.36 -2.21 8.58
N ASN A 287 6.35 -2.50 7.77
CA ASN A 287 6.50 -3.09 6.43
C ASN A 287 7.26 -2.18 5.44
N ARG A 288 7.31 -0.86 5.71
CA ARG A 288 8.03 0.13 4.89
C ARG A 288 9.47 0.34 5.30
N ILE A 289 9.90 -0.23 6.42
CA ILE A 289 11.30 -0.21 6.84
C ILE A 289 12.08 -1.20 5.95
N GLN A 290 13.07 -0.68 5.25
CA GLN A 290 13.85 -1.38 4.22
C GLN A 290 15.16 -1.91 4.78
N GLY A 291 15.68 -1.26 5.83
CA GLY A 291 16.89 -1.67 6.52
C GLY A 291 17.10 -0.84 7.78
N VAL A 292 17.92 -1.36 8.68
CA VAL A 292 18.25 -0.74 9.96
C VAL A 292 19.77 -0.61 10.06
N ARG A 293 20.25 0.55 10.50
CA ARG A 293 21.66 0.81 10.80
C ARG A 293 21.81 1.15 12.27
N VAL A 294 22.63 0.37 12.97
CA VAL A 294 23.01 0.62 14.36
C VAL A 294 24.43 1.18 14.39
N LEU A 295 24.60 2.37 14.96
CA LEU A 295 25.88 3.05 15.10
C LEU A 295 26.31 3.08 16.57
N GLN A 296 27.59 2.83 16.81
CA GLN A 296 28.20 2.93 18.13
C GLN A 296 29.56 3.65 18.06
N PRO A 297 29.59 4.97 18.33
CA PRO A 297 30.83 5.73 18.48
C PRO A 297 31.72 5.17 19.59
N ILE A 298 33.03 5.35 19.47
CA ILE A 298 34.02 4.75 20.38
C ILE A 298 33.80 5.10 21.85
N LEU A 299 33.46 6.35 22.18
CA LEU A 299 33.21 6.77 23.57
C LEU A 299 31.88 6.24 24.10
N TRP A 300 30.90 6.04 23.21
CA TRP A 300 29.62 5.45 23.56
C TRP A 300 29.74 3.96 23.88
N ARG A 301 30.81 3.28 23.43
CA ARG A 301 31.07 1.87 23.77
C ARG A 301 31.18 1.64 25.27
N ARG A 302 31.84 2.55 26.00
CA ARG A 302 31.96 2.44 27.47
C ARG A 302 30.64 2.71 28.19
N LEU A 303 29.78 3.54 27.59
CA LEU A 303 28.47 3.88 28.14
C LEU A 303 27.37 2.90 27.71
N GLY A 304 27.67 1.97 26.80
CA GLY A 304 26.67 1.06 26.23
C GLY A 304 25.59 1.77 25.42
N TRP A 305 25.92 2.92 24.81
CA TRP A 305 24.98 3.72 24.01
C TRP A 305 25.13 3.44 22.52
N TYR A 306 24.01 3.55 21.82
CA TYR A 306 23.85 3.28 20.41
C TYR A 306 22.91 4.30 19.77
N ARG A 307 23.04 4.47 18.46
CA ARG A 307 22.10 5.20 17.62
C ARG A 307 21.50 4.25 16.60
N ILE A 308 20.21 4.36 16.33
CA ILE A 308 19.53 3.59 15.29
C ILE A 308 18.98 4.53 14.23
N ASP A 309 19.43 4.30 13.00
CA ASP A 309 18.90 4.93 11.80
C ASP A 309 18.15 3.85 10.98
N VAL A 310 17.07 4.23 10.33
CA VAL A 310 16.24 3.34 9.49
C VAL A 310 16.12 3.91 8.08
N ASN A 311 16.08 3.00 7.12
CA ASN A 311 15.74 3.33 5.75
C ASN A 311 14.24 3.11 5.54
N VAL A 312 13.49 4.16 5.24
CA VAL A 312 12.03 4.10 5.11
C VAL A 312 11.61 4.44 3.68
N LEU A 313 10.81 3.58 3.07
CA LEU A 313 10.25 3.82 1.75
C LEU A 313 9.24 4.98 1.78
N GLY A 314 9.40 5.96 0.87
CA GLY A 314 8.51 7.12 0.70
C GLY A 314 9.08 8.45 1.24
N TYR A 315 9.98 8.39 2.22
CA TYR A 315 10.48 9.56 2.95
C TYR A 315 11.78 10.18 2.40
N GLY A 316 12.27 9.71 1.24
CA GLY A 316 13.60 10.05 0.69
C GLY A 316 13.63 11.08 -0.44
N GLY A 317 12.48 11.58 -0.91
CA GLY A 317 12.39 12.40 -2.14
C GLY A 317 12.30 13.92 -1.95
N GLY A 318 11.70 14.40 -0.86
CA GLY A 318 11.27 15.80 -0.71
C GLY A 318 12.39 16.85 -0.77
N GLU A 319 12.14 17.99 -1.43
CA GLU A 319 12.83 19.29 -1.28
C GLU A 319 12.77 19.83 0.19
N GLY A 320 13.35 19.09 1.13
CA GLY A 320 13.55 19.49 2.52
C GLY A 320 15.01 19.80 2.79
N ASN A 321 15.26 20.69 3.76
CA ASN A 321 16.61 20.97 4.26
C ASN A 321 17.28 19.65 4.71
N ASP A 322 18.58 19.47 4.47
CA ASP A 322 19.30 18.20 4.74
C ASP A 322 19.16 17.74 6.20
N ASN A 323 19.00 18.69 7.10
CA ASN A 323 18.74 18.43 8.52
C ASN A 323 17.42 17.68 8.73
N ASP A 324 16.33 18.03 8.03
CA ASP A 324 15.02 17.37 8.18
C ASP A 324 15.03 15.95 7.63
N ARG A 325 15.69 15.71 6.48
CA ARG A 325 15.85 14.37 5.88
C ARG A 325 16.61 13.43 6.80
N THR A 326 17.71 13.93 7.38
CA THR A 326 18.49 13.18 8.36
C THR A 326 17.61 12.79 9.54
N ALA A 327 16.81 13.75 10.00
CA ALA A 327 15.95 13.62 11.15
C ALA A 327 14.86 12.54 10.99
N THR A 328 14.23 12.47 9.81
CA THR A 328 13.18 11.50 9.45
C THR A 328 13.69 10.05 9.42
N SER A 329 14.99 9.89 9.21
CA SER A 329 15.64 8.58 9.16
C SER A 329 16.16 8.08 10.52
N VAL A 330 16.14 8.91 11.57
CA VAL A 330 16.56 8.51 12.92
C VAL A 330 15.41 7.84 13.66
N LEU A 331 15.58 6.57 14.02
CA LEU A 331 14.62 5.85 14.86
C LEU A 331 14.92 6.03 16.35
N LEU A 332 16.19 6.03 16.75
CA LEU A 332 16.62 6.32 18.12
C LEU A 332 17.93 7.11 18.09
N PRO A 333 17.95 8.37 18.57
CA PRO A 333 19.17 9.21 18.51
C PRO A 333 20.25 8.75 19.49
N VAL A 334 19.86 8.37 20.70
CA VAL A 334 20.74 7.81 21.75
C VAL A 334 19.92 6.82 22.57
N ALA A 335 20.33 5.55 22.56
CA ALA A 335 19.66 4.46 23.25
C ALA A 335 20.65 3.50 23.91
N ALA A 336 20.28 2.95 25.07
CA ALA A 336 21.00 1.87 25.73
C ALA A 336 20.76 0.52 25.01
N ALA A 337 21.62 -0.47 25.24
CA ALA A 337 21.52 -1.78 24.59
C ALA A 337 20.11 -2.43 24.69
N HIS A 338 19.50 -2.43 25.88
CA HIS A 338 18.17 -3.00 26.07
C HIS A 338 17.06 -2.25 25.32
N GLU A 339 17.18 -0.92 25.17
CA GLU A 339 16.25 -0.10 24.39
C GLU A 339 16.39 -0.38 22.89
N VAL A 340 17.62 -0.66 22.43
CA VAL A 340 17.90 -1.08 21.05
C VAL A 340 17.25 -2.41 20.76
N ASP A 341 17.42 -3.40 21.64
CA ASP A 341 16.80 -4.72 21.48
C ASP A 341 15.27 -4.64 21.49
N LEU A 342 14.71 -3.80 22.37
CA LEU A 342 13.27 -3.51 22.39
C LEU A 342 12.79 -2.91 21.06
N ALA A 343 13.49 -1.92 20.50
CA ALA A 343 13.11 -1.32 19.23
C ALA A 343 13.26 -2.30 18.05
N LEU A 344 14.35 -3.06 18.01
CA LEU A 344 14.62 -4.04 16.96
C LEU A 344 13.61 -5.19 16.99
N SER A 345 13.23 -5.69 18.16
CA SER A 345 12.20 -6.74 18.28
C SER A 345 10.82 -6.31 17.77
N ARG A 346 10.52 -5.01 17.77
CA ARG A 346 9.27 -4.47 17.21
C ARG A 346 9.32 -4.26 15.70
N ILE A 347 10.48 -3.88 15.16
CA ILE A 347 10.66 -3.66 13.71
C ILE A 347 10.90 -4.98 12.97
N LEU A 348 11.62 -5.92 13.59
CA LEU A 348 11.96 -7.23 13.05
C LEU A 348 11.45 -8.33 14.00
N PRO A 349 10.12 -8.59 14.05
CA PRO A 349 9.55 -9.53 15.00
C PRO A 349 10.03 -10.97 14.80
N GLY A 350 10.42 -11.60 15.92
CA GLY A 350 10.90 -12.98 15.96
C GLY A 350 12.30 -13.18 15.36
N LEU A 351 13.10 -12.13 15.28
CA LEU A 351 14.50 -12.19 14.86
C LEU A 351 15.42 -12.00 16.07
N ASP A 352 16.29 -12.97 16.32
CA ASP A 352 17.36 -12.86 17.31
C ASP A 352 18.69 -12.62 16.59
N LEU A 353 19.18 -11.37 16.64
CA LEU A 353 20.41 -10.95 15.97
C LEU A 353 21.68 -11.59 16.56
N SER A 354 21.59 -12.24 17.72
CA SER A 354 22.72 -12.95 18.33
C SER A 354 22.97 -14.32 17.68
N GLN A 355 21.96 -14.90 17.03
CA GLN A 355 22.05 -16.22 16.39
C GLN A 355 22.70 -16.16 15.00
N VAL A 356 22.79 -14.97 14.40
CA VAL A 356 23.41 -14.78 13.09
C VAL A 356 24.93 -14.95 13.22
N GLN A 357 25.47 -16.01 12.63
CA GLN A 357 26.91 -16.24 12.62
C GLN A 357 27.60 -15.17 11.76
N LEU A 358 28.53 -14.43 12.38
CA LEU A 358 29.31 -13.39 11.74
C LEU A 358 30.70 -13.90 11.39
N HIS A 359 31.05 -13.86 10.12
CA HIS A 359 32.38 -14.14 9.59
C HIS A 359 33.22 -12.86 9.53
N SER A 360 34.49 -12.96 9.91
CA SER A 360 35.43 -11.83 9.81
C SER A 360 36.15 -11.82 8.47
N SER A 361 36.52 -10.64 7.98
CA SER A 361 37.28 -10.54 6.73
C SER A 361 38.69 -11.15 6.85
N PRO A 362 39.28 -11.67 5.74
CA PRO A 362 40.61 -12.27 5.75
C PRO A 362 41.72 -11.32 6.21
N ARG A 363 42.80 -11.87 6.80
CA ARG A 363 43.95 -11.08 7.28
C ARG A 363 44.62 -10.23 6.19
N GLN A 364 44.48 -10.61 4.92
CA GLN A 364 44.99 -9.86 3.76
C GLN A 364 44.33 -8.49 3.60
N ALA A 365 43.11 -8.30 4.12
CA ALA A 365 42.39 -7.03 4.11
C ALA A 365 43.17 -5.90 4.81
N ARG A 366 44.12 -6.21 5.70
CA ARG A 366 44.99 -5.24 6.36
C ARG A 366 45.76 -4.34 5.38
N TRP A 367 46.07 -4.82 4.18
CA TRP A 367 46.84 -4.06 3.20
C TRP A 367 46.03 -2.93 2.56
N LEU A 368 44.70 -3.11 2.49
CA LEU A 368 43.78 -2.11 1.96
C LEU A 368 43.15 -1.26 3.07
N ARG A 369 42.93 -1.86 4.25
CA ARG A 369 42.26 -1.25 5.40
C ARG A 369 43.04 -1.49 6.71
N PRO A 370 44.25 -0.95 6.85
CA PRO A 370 45.14 -1.27 7.98
C PRO A 370 44.59 -0.86 9.35
N TYR A 371 43.73 0.16 9.39
CA TYR A 371 43.20 0.77 10.61
C TYR A 371 41.82 0.26 11.05
N ASP A 372 41.15 -0.60 10.27
CA ASP A 372 39.86 -1.14 10.68
C ASP A 372 39.53 -2.55 10.15
N PHE A 373 40.47 -3.26 9.52
CA PHE A 373 40.22 -4.61 8.98
C PHE A 373 39.66 -5.61 10.01
N TRP A 374 40.04 -5.48 11.29
CA TRP A 374 39.57 -6.37 12.37
C TRP A 374 38.11 -6.14 12.77
N THR A 375 37.51 -5.02 12.32
CA THR A 375 36.10 -4.69 12.56
C THR A 375 35.19 -5.14 11.44
N LEU A 376 35.75 -5.58 10.31
CA LEU A 376 34.97 -5.99 9.14
C LEU A 376 34.37 -7.36 9.39
N ARG A 377 33.04 -7.42 9.44
CA ARG A 377 32.30 -8.67 9.61
C ARG A 377 31.08 -8.70 8.71
N TYR A 378 30.66 -9.90 8.33
CA TYR A 378 29.44 -10.12 7.58
C TYR A 378 28.79 -11.43 8.01
N GLY A 379 27.48 -11.53 7.90
CA GLY A 379 26.76 -12.77 8.17
C GLY A 379 25.36 -12.71 7.61
N ALA A 380 24.76 -13.86 7.41
CA ALA A 380 23.39 -13.95 6.93
C ALA A 380 22.71 -15.19 7.48
N ASP A 381 21.47 -15.04 7.94
CA ASP A 381 20.59 -16.14 8.31
C ASP A 381 19.51 -16.33 7.22
N ASP A 382 18.37 -16.93 7.57
CA ASP A 382 17.24 -17.14 6.66
C ASP A 382 16.37 -15.90 6.43
N ARG A 383 16.53 -14.84 7.22
CA ARG A 383 15.65 -13.64 7.20
C ARG A 383 16.38 -12.34 6.88
N VAL A 384 17.60 -12.17 7.36
CA VAL A 384 18.41 -10.95 7.24
C VAL A 384 19.85 -11.23 6.83
N VAL A 385 20.46 -10.21 6.25
CA VAL A 385 21.90 -10.07 6.04
C VAL A 385 22.42 -8.93 6.91
N ILE A 386 23.56 -9.17 7.54
CA ILE A 386 24.23 -8.25 8.46
C ILE A 386 25.62 -7.92 7.92
N THR A 387 25.97 -6.64 7.93
CA THR A 387 27.33 -6.17 7.64
C THR A 387 27.83 -5.22 8.73
N GLU A 388 29.06 -5.40 9.17
CA GLU A 388 29.70 -4.60 10.22
C GLU A 388 31.03 -4.02 9.73
N HIS A 389 31.29 -2.75 10.08
CA HIS A 389 32.57 -2.10 9.82
C HIS A 389 32.80 -0.90 10.75
N GLY A 390 34.04 -0.42 10.81
CA GLY A 390 34.41 0.86 11.39
C GLY A 390 35.01 0.77 12.79
N TRP A 391 36.22 1.31 12.95
CA TRP A 391 36.94 1.34 14.23
C TRP A 391 36.50 2.48 15.15
N LEU A 392 36.43 3.73 14.65
CA LEU A 392 36.02 4.91 15.43
C LEU A 392 34.52 4.90 15.74
N THR A 393 33.72 4.52 14.75
CA THR A 393 32.28 4.32 14.90
C THR A 393 31.96 2.96 14.33
N HIS A 394 31.53 2.04 15.20
CA HIS A 394 31.08 0.73 14.75
C HIS A 394 29.73 0.90 14.07
N VAL A 395 29.60 0.45 12.83
CA VAL A 395 28.36 0.51 12.05
C VAL A 395 27.93 -0.90 11.74
N ARG A 396 26.74 -1.29 12.21
CA ARG A 396 26.08 -2.57 11.91
C ARG A 396 24.85 -2.30 11.06
N ASN A 397 24.84 -2.75 9.82
CA ASN A 397 23.66 -2.71 8.96
C ASN A 397 22.94 -4.05 9.03
N VAL A 398 21.62 -4.03 9.22
CA VAL A 398 20.74 -5.20 9.24
C VAL A 398 19.69 -4.99 8.16
N VAL A 399 19.64 -5.90 7.19
CA VAL A 399 18.75 -5.77 6.02
C VAL A 399 17.99 -7.08 5.81
N PRO A 400 16.66 -7.06 5.79
CA PRO A 400 15.89 -8.26 5.45
C PRO A 400 16.10 -8.67 3.99
N HIS A 401 16.23 -9.97 3.73
CA HIS A 401 16.47 -10.51 2.39
C HIS A 401 15.40 -10.09 1.38
N ALA A 402 14.15 -10.00 1.82
CA ALA A 402 13.03 -9.59 0.97
C ALA A 402 13.16 -8.15 0.45
N LYS A 403 13.93 -7.30 1.14
CA LYS A 403 14.10 -5.86 0.85
C LYS A 403 15.37 -5.54 0.05
N THR A 404 16.29 -6.49 -0.13
CA THR A 404 17.43 -6.36 -1.05
C THR A 404 16.92 -6.23 -2.47
N GLN A 405 17.34 -5.24 -3.26
CA GLN A 405 16.88 -5.03 -4.65
C GLN A 405 17.82 -5.71 -5.66
N SER A 406 19.12 -5.44 -5.55
CA SER A 406 20.18 -6.07 -6.32
C SER A 406 21.39 -6.36 -5.44
N VAL A 407 22.25 -7.25 -5.91
CA VAL A 407 23.54 -7.54 -5.26
C VAL A 407 24.62 -7.34 -6.31
N ARG A 408 25.65 -6.55 -5.98
CA ARG A 408 26.75 -6.23 -6.88
C ARG A 408 28.07 -6.64 -6.24
N LEU A 409 28.82 -7.47 -6.96
CA LEU A 409 30.20 -7.79 -6.64
C LEU A 409 31.11 -6.77 -7.31
N SER A 410 31.95 -6.09 -6.54
CA SER A 410 32.97 -5.18 -7.07
C SER A 410 34.36 -5.67 -6.66
N GLN A 411 35.29 -5.66 -7.62
CA GLN A 411 36.66 -6.10 -7.40
C GLN A 411 37.62 -5.21 -8.19
N GLY A 412 38.33 -4.33 -7.48
CA GLY A 412 39.38 -3.50 -8.06
C GLY A 412 40.68 -4.27 -8.36
N PRO A 413 41.66 -3.65 -9.06
CA PRO A 413 42.92 -4.30 -9.42
C PRO A 413 43.74 -4.83 -8.23
N LEU A 414 43.85 -4.02 -7.16
CA LEU A 414 44.58 -4.41 -5.94
C LEU A 414 43.83 -5.49 -5.15
N GLN A 415 42.50 -5.43 -5.10
CA GLN A 415 41.66 -6.45 -4.50
C GLN A 415 41.80 -7.78 -5.23
N ARG A 416 41.82 -7.77 -6.57
CA ARG A 416 42.08 -8.95 -7.40
C ARG A 416 43.43 -9.58 -7.10
N ARG A 417 44.49 -8.78 -6.94
CA ARG A 417 45.83 -9.27 -6.59
C ARG A 417 45.89 -9.88 -5.19
N LEU A 418 45.09 -9.35 -4.25
CA LEU A 418 45.01 -9.83 -2.87
C LEU A 418 43.96 -10.93 -2.66
N GLY A 419 43.20 -11.32 -3.70
CA GLY A 419 42.12 -12.30 -3.58
C GLY A 419 40.92 -11.80 -2.77
N LEU A 420 40.67 -10.48 -2.79
CA LEU A 420 39.59 -9.81 -2.05
C LEU A 420 38.52 -9.25 -2.99
N ALA A 421 37.32 -8.99 -2.50
CA ALA A 421 36.25 -8.28 -3.20
C ALA A 421 35.26 -7.63 -2.21
N ASP A 422 34.51 -6.63 -2.68
CA ASP A 422 33.42 -6.02 -1.93
C ASP A 422 32.07 -6.50 -2.49
N VAL A 423 31.11 -6.76 -1.60
CA VAL A 423 29.73 -7.12 -1.97
C VAL A 423 28.81 -5.99 -1.53
N HIS A 424 28.20 -5.33 -2.50
CA HIS A 424 27.21 -4.27 -2.29
C HIS A 424 25.81 -4.87 -2.35
N LEU A 425 25.04 -4.64 -1.30
CA LEU A 425 23.62 -4.97 -1.25
C LEU A 425 22.86 -3.68 -1.56
N ASP A 426 22.26 -3.59 -2.73
CA ASP A 426 21.51 -2.40 -3.12
C ASP A 426 20.11 -2.48 -2.50
N ILE A 427 19.74 -1.46 -1.73
CA ILE A 427 18.38 -1.25 -1.20
C ILE A 427 17.88 0.12 -1.64
N THR A 428 16.63 0.44 -1.32
CA THR A 428 16.06 1.77 -1.59
C THR A 428 16.94 2.88 -1.05
N HIS A 429 16.89 4.07 -1.64
CA HIS A 429 17.72 5.18 -1.18
C HIS A 429 17.43 5.54 0.29
N GLY A 430 18.49 5.72 1.09
CA GLY A 430 18.39 6.10 2.49
C GLY A 430 19.73 5.97 3.21
N PRO A 431 19.75 6.14 4.56
CA PRO A 431 21.00 6.16 5.31
C PRO A 431 21.69 4.80 5.34
N VAL A 432 20.99 3.68 5.16
CA VAL A 432 21.55 2.33 5.28
C VAL A 432 22.24 1.94 3.97
N THR A 433 23.55 1.73 4.01
CA THR A 433 24.39 1.36 2.85
C THR A 433 25.11 0.05 3.18
N PRO A 434 24.44 -1.09 3.00
CA PRO A 434 24.96 -2.39 3.41
C PRO A 434 26.04 -2.85 2.41
N ILE A 435 27.31 -2.71 2.81
CA ILE A 435 28.46 -3.19 2.04
C ILE A 435 29.23 -4.17 2.91
N ALA A 436 29.46 -5.37 2.38
CA ALA A 436 30.37 -6.35 2.98
C ALA A 436 31.77 -6.10 2.40
N HIS A 437 32.67 -5.57 3.24
CA HIS A 437 33.97 -5.08 2.78
C HIS A 437 35.09 -6.12 2.84
N GLN A 438 35.91 -6.17 1.78
CA GLN A 438 37.14 -6.93 1.69
C GLN A 438 36.96 -8.42 2.04
N LEU A 439 35.92 -9.05 1.49
CA LEU A 439 35.68 -10.48 1.63
C LEU A 439 36.69 -11.26 0.77
N GLY A 440 37.00 -12.49 1.14
CA GLY A 440 37.73 -13.39 0.25
C GLY A 440 36.95 -13.59 -1.05
N ALA A 441 37.62 -13.60 -2.21
CA ALA A 441 36.97 -13.57 -3.52
C ALA A 441 35.92 -14.70 -3.70
N ASP A 442 36.19 -15.89 -3.17
CA ASP A 442 35.25 -17.02 -3.25
C ASP A 442 34.05 -16.82 -2.31
N ALA A 443 34.29 -16.40 -1.07
CA ALA A 443 33.22 -16.05 -0.13
C ALA A 443 32.34 -14.88 -0.63
N ALA A 444 32.94 -13.91 -1.34
CA ALA A 444 32.21 -12.80 -1.94
C ALA A 444 31.30 -13.27 -3.09
N ARG A 445 31.76 -14.22 -3.91
CA ARG A 445 30.93 -14.85 -4.95
C ARG A 445 29.81 -15.69 -4.33
N GLU A 446 30.12 -16.50 -3.32
CA GLU A 446 29.15 -17.33 -2.61
C GLU A 446 28.07 -16.48 -1.95
N LEU A 447 28.47 -15.40 -1.26
CA LEU A 447 27.53 -14.45 -0.69
C LEU A 447 26.66 -13.83 -1.80
N THR A 448 27.26 -13.35 -2.88
CA THR A 448 26.51 -12.73 -3.99
C THR A 448 25.44 -13.67 -4.57
N MET A 449 25.80 -14.93 -4.84
CA MET A 449 24.87 -15.93 -5.39
C MET A 449 23.80 -16.33 -4.36
N SER A 450 24.21 -16.67 -3.14
CA SER A 450 23.28 -17.13 -2.10
C SER A 450 22.31 -16.04 -1.63
N GLN A 451 22.72 -14.78 -1.62
CA GLN A 451 21.84 -13.66 -1.23
C GLN A 451 20.69 -13.45 -2.23
N LEU A 452 20.92 -13.64 -3.54
CA LEU A 452 19.85 -13.55 -4.53
C LEU A 452 18.79 -14.64 -4.33
N ASP A 453 19.21 -15.87 -4.03
CA ASP A 453 18.30 -16.98 -3.77
C ASP A 453 17.56 -16.82 -2.44
N ARG A 454 18.24 -16.33 -1.38
CA ARG A 454 17.60 -15.96 -0.11
C ARG A 454 16.58 -14.84 -0.30
N ALA A 455 16.90 -13.81 -1.07
CA ALA A 455 15.98 -12.73 -1.40
C ALA A 455 14.74 -13.22 -2.15
N ARG A 456 14.90 -14.10 -3.14
CA ARG A 456 13.77 -14.73 -3.86
C ARG A 456 12.88 -15.54 -2.92
N ARG A 457 13.46 -16.42 -2.11
CA ARG A 457 12.71 -17.24 -1.13
C ARG A 457 11.99 -16.37 -0.10
N ALA A 458 12.65 -15.35 0.44
CA ALA A 458 12.06 -14.43 1.39
C ALA A 458 10.89 -13.63 0.79
N ARG A 459 10.99 -13.18 -0.46
CA ARG A 459 9.86 -12.51 -1.15
C ARG A 459 8.70 -13.46 -1.45
N ALA A 460 8.99 -14.71 -1.81
CA ALA A 460 7.94 -15.72 -1.96
C ALA A 460 7.22 -15.98 -0.63
N ALA A 461 7.97 -16.09 0.47
CA ALA A 461 7.40 -16.24 1.81
C ALA A 461 6.62 -14.98 2.26
N ASP A 462 7.09 -13.77 1.94
CA ASP A 462 6.37 -12.52 2.22
C ASP A 462 5.09 -12.38 1.38
N ARG A 463 5.08 -12.89 0.14
CA ARG A 463 3.86 -12.98 -0.69
C ARG A 463 2.83 -13.96 -0.12
N VAL A 464 3.27 -14.99 0.59
CA VAL A 464 2.37 -15.91 1.31
C VAL A 464 1.94 -15.29 2.65
N ARG A 465 2.78 -14.45 3.27
CA ARG A 465 2.47 -13.59 4.44
C ARG A 465 1.80 -12.27 4.04
N VAL A 466 0.82 -12.31 3.15
CA VAL A 466 -0.24 -11.26 3.13
C VAL A 466 -0.75 -11.14 4.58
N PRO A 467 -1.04 -9.91 5.08
CA PRO A 467 -1.32 -9.70 6.50
C PRO A 467 -2.31 -10.73 6.99
N VAL A 468 -2.04 -11.30 8.16
CA VAL A 468 -2.99 -12.18 8.84
C VAL A 468 -4.34 -11.48 8.77
N ASP A 469 -5.23 -12.02 7.96
CA ASP A 469 -6.59 -11.54 7.86
C ASP A 469 -7.25 -11.95 9.16
N LEU A 470 -7.07 -11.12 10.20
CA LEU A 470 -7.61 -11.38 11.54
C LEU A 470 -9.12 -11.60 11.46
N ALA A 471 -9.79 -10.95 10.50
CA ALA A 471 -11.21 -11.16 10.24
C ALA A 471 -11.48 -12.52 9.60
N GLY A 472 -10.70 -12.92 8.59
CA GLY A 472 -10.73 -14.28 8.01
C GLY A 472 -10.44 -15.38 9.03
N GLN A 473 -9.42 -15.22 9.88
CA GLN A 473 -9.10 -16.14 10.97
C GLN A 473 -10.24 -16.23 11.99
N SER A 474 -10.88 -15.11 12.35
CA SER A 474 -12.03 -15.11 13.26
C SER A 474 -13.20 -15.94 12.70
N VAL A 475 -13.41 -15.92 11.38
CA VAL A 475 -14.40 -16.80 10.72
C VAL A 475 -13.99 -18.26 10.85
N LEU A 476 -12.73 -18.60 10.55
CA LEU A 476 -12.26 -19.99 10.63
C LEU A 476 -12.32 -20.54 12.07
N GLU A 477 -11.93 -19.75 13.06
CA GLU A 477 -12.02 -20.10 14.49
C GLU A 477 -13.45 -20.40 14.92
N ARG A 478 -14.44 -19.62 14.45
CA ARG A 478 -15.86 -19.87 14.73
C ARG A 478 -16.33 -21.25 14.26
N PHE A 479 -15.81 -21.72 13.14
CA PHE A 479 -16.14 -23.01 12.56
C PHE A 479 -15.17 -24.13 12.98
N GLY A 480 -14.17 -23.84 13.81
CA GLY A 480 -13.16 -24.80 14.24
C GLY A 480 -12.26 -25.30 13.10
N LEU A 481 -12.09 -24.49 12.06
CA LEU A 481 -11.31 -24.81 10.86
C LEU A 481 -9.93 -24.16 10.90
N THR A 482 -9.01 -24.73 10.12
CA THR A 482 -7.67 -24.21 9.92
C THR A 482 -7.35 -24.08 8.44
N GLU A 483 -6.24 -23.43 8.10
CA GLU A 483 -5.75 -23.36 6.71
C GLU A 483 -5.50 -24.74 6.07
N ARG A 484 -5.36 -25.82 6.87
CA ARG A 484 -5.21 -27.18 6.34
C ARG A 484 -6.49 -27.75 5.76
N ASP A 485 -7.64 -27.21 6.14
CA ASP A 485 -8.96 -27.66 5.71
C ASP A 485 -9.41 -26.98 4.41
N ARG A 486 -8.54 -26.16 3.82
CA ARG A 486 -8.81 -25.43 2.58
C ARG A 486 -8.83 -26.38 1.39
N ILE A 487 -9.91 -26.33 0.61
CA ILE A 487 -10.13 -27.17 -0.57
C ILE A 487 -10.03 -26.41 -1.88
N GLY A 488 -10.15 -25.08 -1.85
CA GLY A 488 -10.04 -24.24 -3.04
C GLY A 488 -9.80 -22.77 -2.70
N GLU A 489 -9.18 -22.05 -3.63
CA GLU A 489 -8.90 -20.62 -3.52
C GLU A 489 -9.28 -19.97 -4.86
N GLY A 490 -10.22 -19.02 -4.82
CA GLY A 490 -10.62 -18.22 -5.97
C GLY A 490 -10.21 -16.75 -5.79
N GLY A 491 -10.41 -15.94 -6.85
CA GLY A 491 -10.12 -14.51 -6.81
C GLY A 491 -10.95 -13.74 -5.78
N GLU A 492 -12.19 -14.17 -5.56
CA GLU A 492 -13.16 -13.48 -4.69
C GLU A 492 -13.33 -14.12 -3.32
N SER A 493 -13.06 -15.43 -3.18
CA SER A 493 -13.31 -16.17 -1.94
C SER A 493 -12.40 -17.40 -1.77
N GLU A 494 -12.28 -17.84 -0.52
CA GLU A 494 -11.56 -19.06 -0.12
C GLU A 494 -12.56 -20.10 0.37
N VAL A 495 -12.39 -21.35 -0.03
CA VAL A 495 -13.33 -22.44 0.28
C VAL A 495 -12.65 -23.50 1.14
N TYR A 496 -13.29 -23.83 2.26
CA TYR A 496 -12.82 -24.78 3.27
C TYR A 496 -13.82 -25.92 3.45
N ALA A 497 -13.34 -27.14 3.68
CA ALA A 497 -14.19 -28.27 3.98
C ALA A 497 -14.78 -28.15 5.39
N LEU A 498 -16.11 -28.18 5.51
CA LEU A 498 -16.81 -28.16 6.79
C LEU A 498 -17.52 -29.50 7.03
N GLY A 499 -16.75 -30.49 7.48
CA GLY A 499 -17.22 -31.87 7.61
C GLY A 499 -17.34 -32.59 6.26
N ARG A 500 -18.25 -33.57 6.16
CA ARG A 500 -18.41 -34.39 4.94
C ARG A 500 -19.28 -33.74 3.87
N ASP A 501 -20.35 -33.06 4.28
CA ASP A 501 -21.43 -32.65 3.37
C ASP A 501 -21.57 -31.12 3.20
N ARG A 502 -20.68 -30.33 3.81
CA ARG A 502 -20.73 -28.86 3.76
C ARG A 502 -19.36 -28.25 3.45
N VAL A 503 -19.38 -27.06 2.90
CA VAL A 503 -18.20 -26.23 2.65
C VAL A 503 -18.43 -24.84 3.21
N LEU A 504 -17.38 -24.23 3.76
CA LEU A 504 -17.37 -22.86 4.21
C LEU A 504 -16.67 -22.01 3.16
N ARG A 505 -17.36 -20.99 2.62
CA ARG A 505 -16.82 -20.02 1.68
C ARG A 505 -16.62 -18.69 2.39
N VAL A 506 -15.40 -18.15 2.35
CA VAL A 506 -14.99 -16.91 3.05
C VAL A 506 -14.60 -15.86 2.01
N TYR A 507 -15.29 -14.72 1.96
CA TYR A 507 -15.17 -13.72 0.89
C TYR A 507 -14.11 -12.66 1.16
N ARG A 508 -13.24 -12.34 0.19
CA ARG A 508 -12.09 -11.42 0.32
C ARG A 508 -12.47 -9.95 0.56
N ALA A 509 -11.69 -9.26 1.40
CA ALA A 509 -11.92 -7.86 1.78
C ALA A 509 -11.75 -6.94 0.57
N GLY A 510 -12.64 -5.93 0.45
CA GLY A 510 -12.62 -4.96 -0.64
C GLY A 510 -13.53 -5.30 -1.84
N HIS A 511 -14.15 -6.48 -1.88
CA HIS A 511 -15.20 -6.77 -2.87
C HIS A 511 -16.55 -6.34 -2.28
N GLU A 512 -17.15 -5.28 -2.84
CA GLU A 512 -18.43 -4.71 -2.37
C GLU A 512 -19.67 -5.58 -2.69
N GLY A 513 -19.49 -6.70 -3.39
CA GLY A 513 -20.59 -7.57 -3.85
C GLY A 513 -21.29 -8.47 -2.80
N PRO A 514 -20.67 -9.00 -1.72
CA PRO A 514 -21.29 -10.09 -0.95
C PRO A 514 -22.59 -9.72 -0.23
N ALA A 515 -22.71 -8.46 0.24
CA ALA A 515 -23.85 -8.03 1.04
C ALA A 515 -25.18 -8.05 0.26
N THR A 516 -25.14 -7.72 -1.04
CA THR A 516 -26.29 -7.76 -1.95
C THR A 516 -26.38 -9.09 -2.70
N LEU A 517 -25.24 -9.67 -3.09
CA LEU A 517 -25.19 -10.90 -3.88
C LEU A 517 -25.63 -12.15 -3.11
N ILE A 518 -25.22 -12.31 -1.84
CA ILE A 518 -25.53 -13.52 -1.05
C ILE A 518 -27.06 -13.69 -0.87
N PRO A 519 -27.83 -12.66 -0.48
CA PRO A 519 -29.29 -12.77 -0.42
C PRO A 519 -29.94 -13.10 -1.77
N GLN A 520 -29.45 -12.51 -2.87
CA GLN A 520 -29.95 -12.78 -4.22
C GLN A 520 -29.68 -14.24 -4.62
N LEU A 521 -28.46 -14.74 -4.42
CA LEU A 521 -28.09 -16.14 -4.65
C LEU A 521 -28.92 -17.09 -3.81
N LYS A 522 -29.13 -16.78 -2.53
CA LYS A 522 -29.96 -17.60 -1.63
C LYS A 522 -31.40 -17.68 -2.13
N SER A 523 -31.97 -16.57 -2.59
CA SER A 523 -33.30 -16.53 -3.18
C SER A 523 -33.38 -17.32 -4.50
N LEU A 524 -32.35 -17.22 -5.34
CA LEU A 524 -32.28 -17.92 -6.61
C LEU A 524 -32.16 -19.43 -6.40
N TYR A 525 -31.25 -19.88 -5.56
CA TYR A 525 -31.07 -21.30 -5.24
C TYR A 525 -32.30 -21.90 -4.55
N ALA A 526 -32.99 -21.11 -3.70
CA ALA A 526 -34.23 -21.55 -3.07
C ALA A 526 -35.35 -21.81 -4.10
N SER A 527 -35.41 -21.05 -5.21
CA SER A 527 -36.41 -21.28 -6.26
C SER A 527 -36.18 -22.60 -7.02
N TRP A 528 -34.95 -23.11 -7.01
CA TRP A 528 -34.55 -24.36 -7.66
C TRP A 528 -34.63 -25.58 -6.75
N ALA A 529 -34.86 -25.40 -5.45
CA ALA A 529 -34.77 -26.48 -4.45
C ALA A 529 -35.68 -27.70 -4.73
N HIS A 530 -36.75 -27.51 -5.50
CA HIS A 530 -37.71 -28.56 -5.86
C HIS A 530 -37.64 -28.97 -7.34
N THR A 531 -36.71 -28.42 -8.12
CA THR A 531 -36.56 -28.72 -9.55
C THR A 531 -35.45 -29.75 -9.74
N SER A 532 -35.79 -30.93 -10.24
CA SER A 532 -34.80 -31.97 -10.56
C SER A 532 -34.45 -31.94 -12.04
N ILE A 533 -33.22 -31.54 -12.35
CA ILE A 533 -32.65 -31.53 -13.70
C ILE A 533 -31.60 -32.65 -13.92
N GLY A 534 -31.48 -33.59 -12.98
CA GLY A 534 -30.42 -34.61 -12.99
C GLY A 534 -29.03 -34.09 -12.63
N LEU A 535 -28.91 -32.83 -12.23
CA LEU A 535 -27.70 -32.21 -11.68
C LEU A 535 -27.99 -31.73 -10.25
N GLN A 536 -26.97 -31.75 -9.40
CA GLN A 536 -26.99 -31.06 -8.12
C GLN A 536 -26.97 -29.56 -8.37
N VAL A 537 -27.87 -28.84 -7.72
CA VAL A 537 -27.88 -27.37 -7.69
C VAL A 537 -27.23 -26.89 -6.39
N PRO A 538 -26.46 -25.79 -6.42
CA PRO A 538 -25.89 -25.21 -5.21
C PRO A 538 -26.97 -24.81 -4.20
N GLN A 539 -26.62 -24.88 -2.92
CA GLN A 539 -27.52 -24.47 -1.83
C GLN A 539 -26.72 -23.78 -0.73
N ILE A 540 -27.09 -22.54 -0.40
CA ILE A 540 -26.55 -21.80 0.74
C ILE A 540 -27.39 -22.17 1.97
N LEU A 541 -26.78 -22.88 2.92
CA LEU A 541 -27.41 -23.34 4.15
C LEU A 541 -27.40 -22.26 5.23
N ASP A 542 -26.27 -21.56 5.37
CA ASP A 542 -26.07 -20.48 6.33
C ASP A 542 -25.21 -19.37 5.71
N SER A 543 -25.34 -18.16 6.22
CA SER A 543 -24.58 -17.00 5.74
C SER A 543 -24.54 -15.90 6.79
N GLY A 544 -23.43 -15.20 6.92
CA GLY A 544 -23.31 -14.10 7.87
C GLY A 544 -22.04 -13.30 7.72
N GLN A 545 -21.80 -12.44 8.71
CA GLN A 545 -20.61 -11.61 8.78
C GLN A 545 -19.95 -11.74 10.16
N ILE A 546 -18.63 -11.97 10.19
CA ILE A 546 -17.83 -12.02 11.43
C ILE A 546 -16.64 -11.09 11.24
N ALA A 547 -16.43 -10.18 12.21
CA ALA A 547 -15.32 -9.21 12.17
C ALA A 547 -15.22 -8.41 10.85
N GLY A 548 -16.35 -8.13 10.20
CA GLY A 548 -16.40 -7.44 8.90
C GLY A 548 -16.26 -8.35 7.67
N ARG A 549 -15.97 -9.64 7.85
CA ARG A 549 -15.80 -10.63 6.79
C ARG A 549 -17.09 -11.40 6.52
N TRP A 550 -17.51 -11.46 5.25
CA TRP A 550 -18.67 -12.26 4.85
C TRP A 550 -18.29 -13.73 4.66
N PHE A 551 -19.22 -14.62 5.03
CA PHE A 551 -19.09 -16.05 4.79
C PHE A 551 -20.43 -16.67 4.38
N THR A 552 -20.37 -17.77 3.64
CA THR A 552 -21.49 -18.69 3.40
C THR A 552 -21.10 -20.12 3.76
N VAL A 553 -22.05 -20.87 4.26
CA VAL A 553 -21.95 -22.32 4.43
C VAL A 553 -22.82 -22.97 3.38
N ASP A 554 -22.19 -23.64 2.43
CA ASP A 554 -22.86 -24.22 1.28
C ASP A 554 -22.91 -25.74 1.41
N ARG A 555 -23.88 -26.37 0.74
CA ARG A 555 -23.89 -27.83 0.56
C ARG A 555 -22.72 -28.23 -0.32
N ARG A 556 -21.95 -29.23 0.10
CA ARG A 556 -20.85 -29.76 -0.70
C ARG A 556 -21.40 -30.54 -1.90
N MET A 557 -20.93 -30.18 -3.08
CA MET A 557 -21.23 -30.92 -4.32
C MET A 557 -20.53 -32.29 -4.29
N SER A 558 -21.19 -33.31 -4.79
CA SER A 558 -20.62 -34.66 -4.88
C SER A 558 -19.64 -34.76 -6.05
N GLY A 559 -18.50 -35.41 -5.86
CA GLY A 559 -17.51 -35.61 -6.92
C GLY A 559 -16.29 -34.69 -6.82
N GLY A 560 -15.42 -34.79 -7.83
CA GLY A 560 -14.21 -33.96 -7.98
C GLY A 560 -14.37 -32.92 -9.09
N SER A 561 -13.50 -31.92 -9.12
CA SER A 561 -13.46 -30.92 -10.19
C SER A 561 -13.11 -31.59 -11.53
N LEU A 562 -13.85 -31.25 -12.59
CA LEU A 562 -13.62 -31.75 -13.94
C LEU A 562 -12.23 -31.36 -14.45
N SER A 563 -11.82 -30.09 -14.29
CA SER A 563 -10.48 -29.63 -14.67
C SER A 563 -9.36 -30.45 -14.01
N ALA A 564 -9.48 -30.78 -12.73
CA ALA A 564 -8.47 -31.58 -12.03
C ALA A 564 -8.44 -33.06 -12.49
N TRP A 565 -9.56 -33.58 -12.97
CA TRP A 565 -9.70 -34.98 -13.39
C TRP A 565 -9.30 -35.21 -14.86
N LEU A 566 -9.57 -34.26 -15.76
CA LEU A 566 -9.27 -34.38 -17.20
C LEU A 566 -7.84 -34.87 -17.51
N PRO A 567 -6.76 -34.36 -16.87
CA PRO A 567 -5.40 -34.81 -17.16
C PRO A 567 -5.12 -36.27 -16.78
N THR A 568 -5.94 -36.85 -15.90
CA THR A 568 -5.74 -38.20 -15.34
C THR A 568 -6.52 -39.29 -16.09
N ALA A 569 -7.46 -38.89 -16.96
CA ALA A 569 -8.39 -39.80 -17.61
C ALA A 569 -7.86 -40.32 -18.96
N GLU A 570 -8.16 -41.59 -19.27
CA GLU A 570 -7.93 -42.18 -20.59
C GLU A 570 -8.72 -41.42 -21.68
N PRO A 571 -8.21 -41.31 -22.92
CA PRO A 571 -8.79 -40.44 -23.95
C PRO A 571 -10.28 -40.67 -24.24
N ASP A 572 -10.73 -41.92 -24.34
CA ASP A 572 -12.13 -42.24 -24.65
C ASP A 572 -13.07 -41.89 -23.48
N VAL A 573 -12.64 -42.18 -22.26
CA VAL A 573 -13.40 -41.86 -21.03
C VAL A 573 -13.46 -40.35 -20.85
N ARG A 574 -12.37 -39.64 -21.13
CA ARG A 574 -12.28 -38.18 -21.06
C ARG A 574 -13.26 -37.51 -22.02
N ARG A 575 -13.34 -37.99 -23.26
CA ARG A 575 -14.29 -37.50 -24.27
C ARG A 575 -15.74 -37.75 -23.88
N GLN A 576 -16.04 -38.88 -23.25
CA GLN A 576 -17.38 -39.13 -22.68
C GLN A 576 -17.73 -38.13 -21.58
N ALA A 577 -16.78 -37.80 -20.69
CA ALA A 577 -16.99 -36.79 -19.66
C ALA A 577 -17.25 -35.39 -20.26
N LEU A 578 -16.53 -35.02 -21.32
CA LEU A 578 -16.73 -33.75 -22.03
C LEU A 578 -18.10 -33.67 -22.72
N LEU A 579 -18.61 -34.79 -23.25
CA LEU A 579 -19.97 -34.85 -23.79
C LEU A 579 -21.03 -34.65 -22.70
N ASP A 580 -20.89 -35.31 -21.53
CA ASP A 580 -21.83 -35.13 -20.42
C ASP A 580 -21.72 -33.72 -19.82
N TYR A 581 -20.53 -33.11 -19.84
CA TYR A 581 -20.32 -31.69 -19.51
C TYR A 581 -21.07 -30.76 -20.48
N LEU A 582 -20.97 -30.98 -21.78
CA LEU A 582 -21.74 -30.23 -22.77
C LEU A 582 -23.25 -30.42 -22.55
N GLU A 583 -23.69 -31.64 -22.25
CA GLU A 583 -25.11 -31.92 -21.98
C GLU A 583 -25.60 -31.27 -20.67
N ALA A 584 -24.75 -31.17 -19.65
CA ALA A 584 -25.07 -30.50 -18.41
C ALA A 584 -25.49 -29.03 -18.63
N THR A 585 -24.91 -28.33 -19.62
CA THR A 585 -25.34 -26.98 -20.00
C THR A 585 -26.80 -26.91 -20.43
N SER A 586 -27.28 -27.91 -21.16
CA SER A 586 -28.68 -27.99 -21.61
C SER A 586 -29.62 -28.34 -20.45
N ARG A 587 -29.15 -29.13 -19.47
CA ARG A 587 -29.93 -29.44 -18.25
C ARG A 587 -30.15 -28.18 -17.40
N ILE A 588 -29.16 -27.28 -17.28
CA ILE A 588 -29.30 -26.00 -16.55
C ILE A 588 -30.44 -25.14 -17.09
N GLN A 589 -30.65 -25.12 -18.42
CA GLN A 589 -31.69 -24.30 -19.07
C GLN A 589 -33.13 -24.66 -18.64
N HIS A 590 -33.31 -25.83 -18.02
CA HIS A 590 -34.60 -26.30 -17.50
C HIS A 590 -34.89 -25.78 -16.09
N LEU A 591 -33.95 -25.11 -15.43
CA LEU A 591 -34.19 -24.42 -14.17
C LEU A 591 -35.06 -23.19 -14.38
N PRO A 592 -36.03 -22.91 -13.48
CA PRO A 592 -36.90 -21.75 -13.62
C PRO A 592 -36.10 -20.46 -13.42
N SER A 593 -36.27 -19.52 -14.36
CA SER A 593 -35.84 -18.13 -14.19
C SER A 593 -36.86 -17.39 -13.31
N PRO A 594 -36.43 -16.60 -12.31
CA PRO A 594 -37.35 -15.90 -11.42
C PRO A 594 -38.09 -14.73 -12.09
N VAL A 595 -37.61 -14.28 -13.26
CA VAL A 595 -38.20 -13.16 -14.00
C VAL A 595 -38.46 -13.53 -15.47
N PRO A 596 -39.58 -13.06 -16.05
CA PRO A 596 -39.89 -13.32 -17.45
C PRO A 596 -39.12 -12.35 -18.37
N GLY A 597 -38.46 -12.87 -19.40
CA GLY A 597 -37.75 -12.05 -20.40
C GLY A 597 -36.23 -11.99 -20.21
N HIS A 598 -35.58 -11.12 -21.00
CA HIS A 598 -34.13 -10.92 -20.93
C HIS A 598 -33.81 -10.16 -19.66
N ALA A 599 -32.98 -10.74 -18.77
CA ALA A 599 -32.77 -10.16 -17.46
C ALA A 599 -31.40 -10.43 -16.87
N ARG A 600 -30.91 -9.45 -16.12
CA ARG A 600 -29.85 -9.66 -15.13
C ARG A 600 -30.47 -10.19 -13.85
N LEU A 601 -29.99 -11.33 -13.36
CA LEU A 601 -30.56 -12.00 -12.18
C LEU A 601 -29.80 -11.69 -10.89
N LEU A 602 -28.49 -11.44 -10.99
CA LEU A 602 -27.58 -11.26 -9.87
C LEU A 602 -26.72 -9.99 -10.03
N GLY A 603 -26.32 -9.40 -8.91
CA GLY A 603 -25.48 -8.20 -8.84
C GLY A 603 -26.27 -6.91 -8.61
N ASP A 604 -25.59 -5.77 -8.78
CA ASP A 604 -26.19 -4.46 -8.55
C ASP A 604 -27.35 -4.20 -9.52
N ASP A 605 -28.43 -3.63 -8.97
CA ASP A 605 -29.70 -3.35 -9.64
C ASP A 605 -30.49 -4.60 -10.10
N ALA A 606 -30.06 -5.81 -9.74
CA ALA A 606 -30.78 -7.05 -10.06
C ALA A 606 -31.94 -7.34 -9.07
N PRO A 607 -33.08 -7.89 -9.55
CA PRO A 607 -33.34 -8.29 -10.94
C PRO A 607 -33.67 -7.10 -11.85
N GLN A 608 -33.03 -7.03 -13.02
CA GLN A 608 -33.24 -5.97 -14.00
C GLN A 608 -33.68 -6.57 -15.34
N LEU A 609 -34.84 -6.14 -15.85
CA LEU A 609 -35.37 -6.53 -17.15
C LEU A 609 -34.81 -5.65 -18.26
N PHE A 610 -34.56 -6.25 -19.42
CA PHE A 610 -34.10 -5.59 -20.62
C PHE A 610 -35.04 -5.88 -21.80
N PRO A 611 -35.21 -4.94 -22.74
CA PRO A 611 -36.10 -5.12 -23.89
C PRO A 611 -35.68 -6.28 -24.81
N ASN A 612 -34.38 -6.49 -24.99
CA ASN A 612 -33.81 -7.49 -25.87
C ASN A 612 -32.43 -7.97 -25.37
N LEU A 613 -31.86 -8.98 -26.06
CA LEU A 613 -30.56 -9.56 -25.74
C LEU A 613 -29.40 -8.55 -25.88
N ALA A 614 -29.43 -7.71 -26.93
CA ALA A 614 -28.39 -6.73 -27.19
C ALA A 614 -28.27 -5.72 -26.04
N ASP A 615 -29.39 -5.21 -25.53
CA ASP A 615 -29.41 -4.27 -24.41
C ASP A 615 -28.88 -4.92 -23.11
N LEU A 616 -29.25 -6.18 -22.86
CA LEU A 616 -28.78 -6.94 -21.69
C LEU A 616 -27.25 -7.13 -21.72
N LEU A 617 -26.72 -7.66 -22.82
CA LEU A 617 -25.31 -7.98 -22.95
C LEU A 617 -24.44 -6.72 -23.05
N THR A 618 -24.95 -5.67 -23.70
CA THR A 618 -24.30 -4.35 -23.73
C THR A 618 -24.21 -3.74 -22.34
N ALA A 619 -25.27 -3.82 -21.54
CA ALA A 619 -25.26 -3.36 -20.15
C ALA A 619 -24.25 -4.13 -19.28
N GLN A 620 -23.98 -5.41 -19.58
CA GLN A 620 -22.91 -6.17 -18.95
C GLN A 620 -21.53 -5.66 -19.35
N LEU A 621 -21.29 -5.43 -20.64
CA LEU A 621 -20.01 -4.93 -21.15
C LEU A 621 -19.69 -3.50 -20.68
N PHE A 622 -20.69 -2.62 -20.55
CA PHE A 622 -20.48 -1.24 -20.07
C PHE A 622 -19.91 -1.16 -18.65
N ARG A 623 -20.09 -2.18 -17.81
CA ARG A 623 -19.46 -2.24 -16.49
C ARG A 623 -17.94 -2.48 -16.56
N ILE A 624 -17.47 -3.07 -17.65
CA ILE A 624 -16.09 -3.56 -17.79
C ILE A 624 -15.28 -2.67 -18.73
N LEU A 625 -15.84 -2.31 -19.88
CA LEU A 625 -15.14 -1.60 -20.95
C LEU A 625 -14.46 -0.29 -20.53
N PRO A 626 -15.00 0.56 -19.63
CA PRO A 626 -14.30 1.79 -19.21
C PRO A 626 -12.89 1.53 -18.67
N ASN A 627 -12.63 0.33 -18.14
CA ASN A 627 -11.34 -0.06 -17.58
C ASN A 627 -10.34 -0.61 -18.61
N SER A 628 -10.80 -1.07 -19.76
CA SER A 628 -9.99 -1.78 -20.79
C SER A 628 -10.01 -1.12 -22.17
N GLN A 629 -10.94 -0.20 -22.43
CA GLN A 629 -11.16 0.42 -23.74
C GLN A 629 -9.88 1.03 -24.33
N GLN A 630 -9.18 1.88 -23.59
CA GLN A 630 -7.96 2.54 -24.08
C GLN A 630 -6.89 1.52 -24.48
N ARG A 631 -6.81 0.39 -23.75
CA ARG A 631 -5.84 -0.67 -24.02
C ARG A 631 -6.24 -1.47 -25.27
N LEU A 632 -7.51 -1.83 -25.37
CA LEU A 632 -8.06 -2.54 -26.53
C LEU A 632 -7.91 -1.70 -27.82
N GLU A 633 -8.20 -0.40 -27.78
CA GLU A 633 -8.03 0.50 -28.93
C GLU A 633 -6.57 0.62 -29.38
N ALA A 634 -5.62 0.55 -28.43
CA ALA A 634 -4.20 0.58 -28.73
C ALA A 634 -3.69 -0.74 -29.34
N ASP A 635 -4.15 -1.87 -28.83
CA ASP A 635 -3.72 -3.21 -29.28
C ASP A 635 -4.46 -3.64 -30.57
N LEU A 636 -5.71 -3.21 -30.78
CA LEU A 636 -6.59 -3.57 -31.90
C LEU A 636 -7.23 -2.33 -32.56
N PRO A 637 -6.60 -1.75 -33.61
CA PRO A 637 -7.10 -0.55 -34.27
C PRO A 637 -8.48 -0.67 -34.94
N GLN A 638 -8.96 -1.90 -35.18
CA GLN A 638 -10.26 -2.17 -35.83
C GLN A 638 -11.38 -2.52 -34.84
N ILE A 639 -11.16 -2.36 -33.54
CA ILE A 639 -12.08 -2.81 -32.48
C ILE A 639 -13.49 -2.25 -32.61
N SER A 640 -13.66 -1.04 -33.16
CA SER A 640 -14.98 -0.44 -33.39
C SER A 640 -15.83 -1.21 -34.40
N ARG A 641 -15.23 -1.73 -35.48
CA ARG A 641 -15.95 -2.55 -36.46
C ARG A 641 -16.41 -3.88 -35.86
N ILE A 642 -15.60 -4.45 -34.99
CA ILE A 642 -15.90 -5.70 -34.29
C ILE A 642 -17.04 -5.49 -33.30
N TRP A 643 -17.04 -4.36 -32.59
CA TRP A 643 -18.15 -3.94 -31.74
C TRP A 643 -19.45 -3.81 -32.53
N ASP A 644 -19.43 -3.09 -33.66
CA ASP A 644 -20.62 -2.88 -34.49
C ASP A 644 -21.18 -4.22 -35.02
N ARG A 645 -20.30 -5.12 -35.47
CA ARG A 645 -20.68 -6.48 -35.92
C ARG A 645 -21.36 -7.27 -34.80
N LEU A 646 -20.83 -7.21 -33.57
CA LEU A 646 -21.42 -7.87 -32.40
C LEU A 646 -22.82 -7.31 -32.10
N GLN A 647 -22.98 -5.98 -32.11
CA GLN A 647 -24.26 -5.33 -31.83
C GLN A 647 -25.33 -5.65 -32.88
N GLU A 648 -24.96 -5.64 -34.17
CA GLU A 648 -25.86 -5.99 -35.26
C GLU A 648 -26.39 -7.43 -35.11
N TRP A 649 -25.50 -8.38 -34.82
CA TRP A 649 -25.89 -9.78 -34.62
C TRP A 649 -26.75 -9.99 -33.38
N LEU A 650 -26.38 -9.38 -32.24
CA LEU A 650 -27.18 -9.45 -31.02
C LEU A 650 -28.57 -8.84 -31.19
N GLY A 651 -28.69 -7.77 -31.97
CA GLY A 651 -29.98 -7.14 -32.30
C GLY A 651 -30.86 -8.00 -33.21
N ALA A 652 -30.25 -8.80 -34.09
CA ALA A 652 -30.95 -9.72 -34.99
C ALA A 652 -31.35 -11.05 -34.32
N ARG A 653 -30.67 -11.45 -33.24
CA ARG A 653 -30.87 -12.72 -32.53
C ARG A 653 -32.26 -12.78 -31.88
N LYS A 654 -33.07 -13.75 -32.30
CA LYS A 654 -34.41 -14.02 -31.75
C LYS A 654 -34.41 -15.34 -31.00
N GLY A 655 -34.89 -15.35 -29.77
CA GLY A 655 -35.02 -16.55 -28.94
C GLY A 655 -35.77 -16.25 -27.64
N GLU A 656 -36.37 -17.29 -27.06
CA GLU A 656 -36.93 -17.19 -25.72
C GLU A 656 -35.79 -17.25 -24.68
N PRO A 657 -35.71 -16.28 -23.76
CA PRO A 657 -34.66 -16.28 -22.76
C PRO A 657 -34.85 -17.44 -21.78
N ARG A 658 -33.76 -18.15 -21.51
CA ARG A 658 -33.66 -19.24 -20.54
C ARG A 658 -32.62 -18.88 -19.49
N LEU A 659 -32.59 -19.64 -18.40
CA LEU A 659 -31.52 -19.48 -17.42
C LEU A 659 -30.18 -19.86 -18.09
N VAL A 660 -29.23 -18.95 -17.99
CA VAL A 660 -27.85 -19.08 -18.47
C VAL A 660 -26.93 -18.88 -17.28
N HIS A 661 -26.01 -19.81 -17.06
CA HIS A 661 -24.99 -19.70 -16.01
C HIS A 661 -24.00 -18.58 -16.33
N GLY A 662 -23.57 -18.48 -17.60
CA GLY A 662 -22.81 -17.36 -18.16
C GLY A 662 -21.29 -17.49 -18.11
N ASP A 663 -20.77 -18.48 -17.38
CA ASP A 663 -19.34 -18.75 -17.19
C ASP A 663 -19.08 -20.25 -16.94
N VAL A 664 -19.81 -21.12 -17.66
CA VAL A 664 -19.68 -22.57 -17.51
C VAL A 664 -18.30 -23.03 -17.95
N CYS A 665 -17.45 -23.40 -17.00
CA CYS A 665 -16.08 -23.84 -17.27
C CYS A 665 -15.75 -25.16 -16.54
N PRO A 666 -14.72 -25.92 -17.00
CA PRO A 666 -14.34 -27.18 -16.36
C PRO A 666 -13.95 -27.06 -14.87
N PRO A 667 -13.31 -25.96 -14.38
CA PRO A 667 -13.04 -25.81 -12.95
C PRO A 667 -14.30 -25.79 -12.06
N ASN A 668 -15.39 -25.20 -12.55
CA ASN A 668 -16.67 -25.05 -11.84
C ASN A 668 -17.62 -26.25 -12.00
N THR A 669 -17.20 -27.27 -12.76
CA THR A 669 -17.97 -28.48 -13.03
C THR A 669 -17.47 -29.64 -12.18
N TYR A 670 -18.40 -30.40 -11.60
CA TYR A 670 -18.11 -31.55 -10.76
C TYR A 670 -18.51 -32.84 -11.46
N LEU A 671 -17.69 -33.88 -11.33
CA LEU A 671 -18.00 -35.23 -11.82
C LEU A 671 -17.75 -36.31 -10.78
N THR A 672 -18.43 -37.44 -10.98
CA THR A 672 -18.11 -38.72 -10.34
C THR A 672 -17.90 -39.79 -11.41
N VAL A 673 -17.14 -40.83 -11.07
CA VAL A 673 -17.11 -42.05 -11.88
C VAL A 673 -18.11 -43.03 -11.29
N LEU A 674 -19.04 -43.50 -12.10
CA LEU A 674 -20.05 -44.49 -11.71
C LEU A 674 -19.41 -45.87 -11.51
N PRO A 675 -20.06 -46.80 -10.79
CA PRO A 675 -19.52 -48.15 -10.55
C PRO A 675 -19.21 -48.96 -11.81
N ASP A 676 -19.83 -48.60 -12.94
CA ASP A 676 -19.60 -49.19 -14.26
C ASP A 676 -18.42 -48.54 -15.02
N GLY A 677 -17.69 -47.62 -14.38
CA GLY A 677 -16.52 -46.93 -14.93
C GLY A 677 -16.84 -45.72 -15.79
N ARG A 678 -18.13 -45.38 -16.00
CA ARG A 678 -18.51 -44.21 -16.81
C ARG A 678 -18.43 -42.90 -16.00
N PRO A 679 -17.87 -41.82 -16.56
CA PRO A 679 -17.92 -40.52 -15.92
C PRO A 679 -19.33 -39.93 -16.02
N SER A 680 -19.77 -39.25 -14.96
CA SER A 680 -21.03 -38.52 -14.96
C SER A 680 -20.87 -37.20 -14.20
N VAL A 681 -21.27 -36.12 -14.85
CA VAL A 681 -21.31 -34.77 -14.29
C VAL A 681 -22.42 -34.72 -13.26
N THR A 682 -22.02 -34.46 -12.02
CA THR A 682 -22.90 -34.44 -10.85
C THR A 682 -23.48 -33.06 -10.63
N GLY A 683 -22.84 -32.00 -11.10
CA GLY A 683 -23.38 -30.64 -11.09
C GLY A 683 -22.39 -29.57 -11.49
N ILE A 684 -22.90 -28.35 -11.64
CA ILE A 684 -22.14 -27.15 -11.98
C ILE A 684 -22.40 -26.14 -10.85
N GLY A 685 -21.31 -25.60 -10.30
CA GLY A 685 -21.37 -24.65 -9.20
C GLY A 685 -20.89 -23.26 -9.61
N ASP A 686 -20.87 -22.36 -8.63
CA ASP A 686 -20.31 -21.00 -8.75
C ASP A 686 -21.11 -20.02 -9.63
N PHE A 687 -22.43 -20.00 -9.46
CA PHE A 687 -23.26 -18.95 -10.05
C PHE A 687 -22.88 -17.58 -9.47
N SER A 688 -22.80 -16.60 -10.36
CA SER A 688 -22.21 -15.29 -10.09
C SER A 688 -22.99 -14.21 -10.86
N PRO A 689 -22.59 -12.93 -10.84
CA PRO A 689 -23.20 -11.91 -11.70
C PRO A 689 -23.18 -12.22 -13.21
N HIS A 690 -22.47 -13.28 -13.66
CA HIS A 690 -22.54 -13.84 -15.01
C HIS A 690 -23.86 -14.57 -15.29
N THR A 691 -24.63 -14.93 -14.27
CA THR A 691 -25.89 -15.67 -14.42
C THR A 691 -27.03 -14.75 -14.85
N LEU A 692 -27.66 -15.09 -15.98
CA LEU A 692 -28.64 -14.26 -16.66
C LEU A 692 -29.88 -15.08 -17.07
N SER A 693 -30.94 -14.36 -17.41
CA SER A 693 -32.03 -14.87 -18.24
C SER A 693 -31.75 -14.38 -19.67
N ALA A 694 -31.16 -15.22 -20.51
CA ALA A 694 -30.57 -14.83 -21.80
C ALA A 694 -30.66 -15.97 -22.84
N ASP A 695 -29.94 -15.84 -23.96
CA ASP A 695 -29.90 -16.88 -25.01
C ASP A 695 -29.21 -18.16 -24.46
N PRO A 696 -29.89 -19.31 -24.43
CA PRO A 696 -29.32 -20.58 -23.94
C PRO A 696 -28.05 -21.01 -24.69
N MET A 697 -27.84 -20.54 -25.91
CA MET A 697 -26.64 -20.85 -26.70
C MET A 697 -25.35 -20.29 -26.06
N MET A 698 -25.47 -19.31 -25.16
CA MET A 698 -24.33 -18.76 -24.42
C MET A 698 -23.58 -19.82 -23.61
N ASP A 699 -24.29 -20.68 -22.86
CA ASP A 699 -23.64 -21.71 -22.04
C ASP A 699 -23.05 -22.84 -22.89
N ILE A 700 -23.69 -23.17 -24.01
CA ILE A 700 -23.20 -24.18 -24.97
C ILE A 700 -21.89 -23.68 -25.60
N ALA A 701 -21.88 -22.45 -26.10
CA ALA A 701 -20.69 -21.81 -26.63
C ALA A 701 -19.61 -21.67 -25.53
N GLY A 702 -20.00 -21.23 -24.33
CA GLY A 702 -19.15 -21.08 -23.15
C GLY A 702 -18.40 -22.35 -22.82
N ALA A 703 -19.10 -23.49 -22.74
CA ALA A 703 -18.49 -24.77 -22.42
C ALA A 703 -17.39 -25.19 -23.42
N ILE A 704 -17.58 -24.87 -24.72
CA ILE A 704 -16.57 -25.12 -25.75
C ILE A 704 -15.40 -24.15 -25.62
N MET A 705 -15.69 -22.85 -25.46
CA MET A 705 -14.67 -21.80 -25.36
C MET A 705 -13.77 -21.96 -24.14
N PHE A 706 -14.35 -22.18 -22.95
CA PHE A 706 -13.58 -22.28 -21.71
C PHE A 706 -12.81 -23.60 -21.60
N CYS A 707 -13.22 -24.65 -22.32
CA CYS A 707 -12.42 -25.87 -22.48
C CYS A 707 -11.02 -25.55 -23.06
N GLU A 708 -10.91 -24.56 -23.96
CA GLU A 708 -9.64 -24.19 -24.60
C GLU A 708 -8.62 -23.59 -23.62
N LEU A 709 -9.06 -23.15 -22.44
CA LEU A 709 -8.19 -22.61 -21.40
C LEU A 709 -7.49 -23.70 -20.57
N GLU A 710 -7.95 -24.95 -20.67
CA GLU A 710 -7.33 -26.09 -19.99
C GLU A 710 -5.89 -26.32 -20.46
N THR A 711 -5.03 -26.78 -19.55
CA THR A 711 -3.56 -26.77 -19.76
C THR A 711 -2.94 -28.14 -20.00
N TYR A 712 -3.74 -29.19 -20.18
CA TYR A 712 -3.23 -30.53 -20.45
C TYR A 712 -2.93 -30.74 -21.94
N ASP A 713 -1.97 -31.60 -22.26
CA ASP A 713 -1.38 -31.73 -23.60
C ASP A 713 -2.40 -31.98 -24.73
N GLN A 714 -3.49 -32.68 -24.45
CA GLN A 714 -4.52 -33.03 -25.44
C GLN A 714 -5.73 -32.09 -25.44
N ALA A 715 -5.73 -31.04 -24.62
CA ALA A 715 -6.89 -30.15 -24.44
C ALA A 715 -7.38 -29.54 -25.75
N ALA A 716 -6.49 -28.99 -26.57
CA ALA A 716 -6.86 -28.40 -27.84
C ALA A 716 -7.54 -29.40 -28.80
N ALA A 717 -7.06 -30.65 -28.83
CA ALA A 717 -7.64 -31.70 -29.67
C ALA A 717 -9.01 -32.15 -29.15
N ASP A 718 -9.17 -32.26 -27.83
CA ASP A 718 -10.44 -32.66 -27.22
C ASP A 718 -11.50 -31.56 -27.30
N CYS A 719 -11.13 -30.29 -27.15
CA CYS A 719 -12.07 -29.18 -27.34
C CYS A 719 -12.47 -29.02 -28.82
N ALA A 720 -11.55 -29.22 -29.77
CA ALA A 720 -11.90 -29.26 -31.20
C ALA A 720 -12.84 -30.42 -31.54
N TRP A 721 -12.62 -31.59 -30.94
CA TRP A 721 -13.52 -32.74 -31.07
C TRP A 721 -14.90 -32.44 -30.46
N LEU A 722 -14.94 -31.83 -29.27
CA LEU A 722 -16.19 -31.43 -28.59
C LEU A 722 -16.98 -30.42 -29.43
N ALA A 723 -16.31 -29.45 -30.04
CA ALA A 723 -16.93 -28.49 -30.96
C ALA A 723 -17.54 -29.19 -32.19
N GLY A 724 -16.86 -30.21 -32.74
CA GLY A 724 -17.40 -31.03 -33.82
C GLY A 724 -18.68 -31.78 -33.42
N GLN A 725 -18.69 -32.39 -32.23
CA GLN A 725 -19.86 -33.07 -31.68
C GLN A 725 -21.02 -32.10 -31.39
N ALA A 726 -20.71 -30.90 -30.90
CA ALA A 726 -21.70 -29.86 -30.69
C ALA A 726 -22.32 -29.40 -32.02
N ARG A 727 -21.50 -29.26 -33.09
CA ARG A 727 -21.98 -28.89 -34.43
C ARG A 727 -22.94 -29.93 -35.00
N GLU A 728 -22.64 -31.23 -34.84
CA GLU A 728 -23.53 -32.31 -35.25
C GLU A 728 -24.88 -32.25 -34.51
N ARG A 729 -24.87 -31.89 -33.21
CA ARG A 729 -26.07 -31.86 -32.36
C ARG A 729 -26.94 -30.61 -32.55
N TYR A 730 -26.33 -29.43 -32.65
CA TYR A 730 -27.03 -28.13 -32.67
C TYR A 730 -27.10 -27.50 -34.08
N GLY A 731 -26.44 -28.10 -35.06
CA GLY A 731 -26.48 -27.65 -36.45
C GLY A 731 -25.62 -26.41 -36.74
N PRO A 732 -25.73 -25.83 -37.96
CA PRO A 732 -24.85 -24.76 -38.42
C PRO A 732 -25.03 -23.43 -37.68
N GLN A 733 -26.15 -23.23 -36.98
CA GLN A 733 -26.39 -22.02 -36.18
C GLN A 733 -25.45 -21.90 -34.98
N LEU A 734 -24.83 -23.02 -34.57
CA LEU A 734 -23.83 -23.03 -33.51
C LEU A 734 -22.54 -22.32 -33.94
N ASP A 735 -22.11 -22.47 -35.19
CA ASP A 735 -20.83 -21.91 -35.64
C ASP A 735 -20.85 -20.38 -35.58
N GLU A 736 -21.93 -19.78 -36.08
CA GLU A 736 -22.15 -18.34 -36.03
C GLU A 736 -22.28 -17.86 -34.57
N ALA A 737 -23.04 -18.57 -33.73
CA ALA A 737 -23.17 -18.21 -32.32
C ALA A 737 -21.84 -18.34 -31.55
N LEU A 738 -21.05 -19.36 -31.83
CA LEU A 738 -19.75 -19.59 -31.20
C LEU A 738 -18.78 -18.45 -31.55
N GLU A 739 -18.73 -18.02 -32.81
CA GLU A 739 -17.93 -16.87 -33.24
C GLU A 739 -18.36 -15.58 -32.52
N MET A 740 -19.66 -15.29 -32.47
CA MET A 740 -20.13 -14.04 -31.89
C MET A 740 -20.03 -14.02 -30.35
N TYR A 741 -20.23 -15.15 -29.68
CA TYR A 741 -19.99 -15.24 -28.24
C TYR A 741 -18.51 -15.22 -27.88
N ARG A 742 -17.59 -15.70 -28.74
CA ARG A 742 -16.14 -15.48 -28.57
C ARG A 742 -15.80 -14.00 -28.54
N ILE A 743 -16.36 -13.22 -29.47
CA ILE A 743 -16.19 -11.77 -29.50
C ILE A 743 -16.75 -11.14 -28.22
N TYR A 744 -17.96 -11.53 -27.80
CA TYR A 744 -18.57 -11.06 -26.55
C TYR A 744 -17.67 -11.31 -25.33
N TYR A 745 -17.20 -12.54 -25.12
CA TYR A 745 -16.34 -12.87 -23.99
C TYR A 745 -14.94 -12.26 -24.10
N GLY A 746 -14.43 -12.04 -25.31
CA GLY A 746 -13.21 -11.28 -25.55
C GLY A 746 -13.32 -9.84 -25.04
N PHE A 747 -14.45 -9.17 -25.26
CA PHE A 747 -14.73 -7.88 -24.63
C PHE A 747 -14.93 -8.01 -23.12
N TYR A 748 -15.68 -9.02 -22.69
CA TYR A 748 -16.04 -9.21 -21.28
C TYR A 748 -14.81 -9.44 -20.37
N PHE A 749 -13.86 -10.27 -20.80
CA PHE A 749 -12.66 -10.57 -20.00
C PHE A 749 -11.48 -9.63 -20.31
N SER A 750 -11.67 -8.57 -21.11
CA SER A 750 -10.60 -7.63 -21.50
C SER A 750 -9.94 -6.88 -20.32
N ASN A 751 -10.59 -6.79 -19.16
CA ASN A 751 -9.98 -6.23 -17.94
C ASN A 751 -8.88 -7.12 -17.36
N ALA A 752 -8.74 -8.37 -17.82
CA ALA A 752 -7.68 -9.28 -17.43
C ALA A 752 -6.27 -8.73 -17.69
N HIS A 753 -6.09 -7.74 -18.57
CA HIS A 753 -4.80 -7.07 -18.79
C HIS A 753 -4.15 -6.52 -17.50
N ARG A 754 -4.93 -6.30 -16.43
CA ARG A 754 -4.44 -5.82 -15.13
C ARG A 754 -3.86 -6.92 -14.24
N PHE A 755 -4.27 -8.17 -14.40
CA PHE A 755 -3.97 -9.24 -13.44
C PHE A 755 -3.63 -10.61 -14.07
N ASP A 756 -4.10 -10.92 -15.28
CA ASP A 756 -3.82 -12.16 -15.99
C ASP A 756 -3.51 -11.90 -17.48
N ARG A 757 -2.22 -11.98 -17.81
CA ARG A 757 -1.72 -11.76 -19.17
C ARG A 757 -2.22 -12.83 -20.14
N ARG A 758 -2.33 -14.09 -19.72
CA ARG A 758 -2.70 -15.21 -20.60
C ARG A 758 -4.15 -15.11 -21.03
N LEU A 759 -5.04 -14.80 -20.07
CA LEU A 759 -6.45 -14.56 -20.37
C LEU A 759 -6.63 -13.35 -21.29
N TYR A 760 -5.84 -12.28 -21.09
CA TYR A 760 -5.88 -11.13 -21.99
C TYR A 760 -5.38 -11.44 -23.40
N ASP A 761 -4.30 -12.22 -23.55
CA ASP A 761 -3.82 -12.66 -24.86
C ASP A 761 -4.87 -13.55 -25.57
N TRP A 762 -5.61 -14.40 -24.84
CA TRP A 762 -6.76 -15.13 -25.38
C TRP A 762 -7.88 -14.18 -25.85
N CYS A 763 -8.20 -13.14 -25.08
CA CYS A 763 -9.18 -12.12 -25.48
C CYS A 763 -8.79 -11.44 -26.80
N LEU A 764 -7.51 -11.07 -26.95
CA LEU A 764 -7.01 -10.47 -28.18
C LEU A 764 -7.16 -11.42 -29.38
N GLN A 765 -6.90 -12.72 -29.19
CA GLN A 765 -7.11 -13.72 -30.25
C GLN A 765 -8.57 -13.80 -30.67
N GLN A 766 -9.51 -13.83 -29.73
CA GLN A 766 -10.94 -13.86 -30.04
C GLN A 766 -11.44 -12.57 -30.72
N LEU A 767 -10.81 -11.44 -30.43
CA LEU A 767 -11.12 -10.13 -31.02
C LEU A 767 -10.30 -9.83 -32.29
N THR A 768 -9.52 -10.79 -32.78
CA THR A 768 -8.78 -10.67 -34.06
C THR A 768 -9.29 -11.64 -35.11
N ALA A 769 -9.85 -12.77 -34.66
CA ALA A 769 -10.57 -13.74 -35.50
C ALA A 769 -11.87 -13.12 -36.03
#